data_AF-A0A818DM52-F1
#
_entry.id   AF-A0A818DM52-F1
#
_cell.length_a   1.000
_cell.length_b   1.000
_cell.length_c   1.000
_cell.angle_alpha   90.00
_cell.angle_beta   90.00
_cell.angle_gamma   90.00
#
_symmetry.space_group_name_H-M   'P 1'
#
loop_
_entity.id
_entity.type
_entity.pdbx_description
1 polymer ?
#
loop_
_entity_poly.entity_id
_entity_poly.type
_entity_poly.pdbx_seq_one_letter_code
_entity_poly.pdbx_strand_id
1 'polypeptide(L)'
;MSSDNSNMGRFKISEQNLSVLAAPRTTMDDRHVNEIWNKSLKAAIQEIQKKNNSGLSFEELYRNAYTMVLHKHGEKLYTGTREVVMEHLVQKVREYVTDSLNNNFLATLNCAWNDHRTAMIMIRDILMYMDRVYVSGQKLEPVFNLGVILFRDNVVRYSSIRDHLRQTLLDMVAKERRGELIEKSAVKNACQMLMSLGLDNRSVYADDFETPFLLQSAEFYRLESQKLLAENSASVYIRKVATRISEEAERAVHYLDKSTEERIVRVLEDELITKHLKTIVEMENSGVYSMLKFSKCDDLATMYKLFERVPNGHTTIADCMSSYLREQGRALVTENAEEGKNAISYVQNLLDLKDTFDYFLKNAFNDDKIFKKRINSDFEYFINLNQRSPEYLSLFIDDKLKKGGKELGDQEVEVVLDKAMILFRYLEEKDVFERYYKQHLAKRLLLNKSASDDAEKNMISRLKTECGCQFTCKLEGMFKDITLSNSTADDFRLHVSQKRLNLNGIDLFVRVLTTGFWPTQSTNNQCNLPSAVREAYQCFHRFYLSKHNGRQLTLQPSLGSADLISIFYGKPKEDEVEGEMRPTTTVSKERKHTLQVSTYQMAILMLFNTKECWTFEEMHQETDINEKDLQRALLPLAMGKPSQRIFIKESKTKDIKPNDRFIINDSFTSKLYRVKINPITAKTESDPERQETRSKVEDDRKHEIDAAIVRTMKTRKTMSHTQLIAEVSHQLKARFMPSPGFIKKRIESLIERDYLSRLSDDRKMYNYVA
;
A
#
# COMPACT_ATOMS: atom_id res chain seq x y z
N MET A 1 -54.82 7.38 -9.42
CA MET A 1 -56.20 7.92 -9.45
C MET A 1 -56.76 7.71 -10.83
N SER A 2 -58.07 7.46 -10.91
CA SER A 2 -58.88 7.19 -12.12
C SER A 2 -58.88 5.74 -12.60
N SER A 3 -59.50 4.92 -11.76
CA SER A 3 -60.35 3.79 -12.15
C SER A 3 -61.59 4.31 -12.88
N ASP A 4 -61.83 3.89 -14.12
CA ASP A 4 -63.20 3.67 -14.61
C ASP A 4 -63.28 2.76 -15.84
N ASN A 5 -64.04 1.68 -15.65
CA ASN A 5 -64.79 0.82 -16.57
C ASN A 5 -64.52 0.83 -18.09
N SER A 6 -64.15 -0.34 -18.62
CA SER A 6 -64.90 -0.92 -19.73
C SER A 6 -65.03 -2.45 -19.57
N ASN A 7 -66.28 -2.85 -19.47
CA ASN A 7 -66.76 -4.19 -19.21
C ASN A 7 -66.79 -4.96 -20.55
N MET A 8 -65.83 -5.85 -20.79
CA MET A 8 -65.91 -6.85 -21.87
C MET A 8 -66.03 -8.24 -21.23
N GLY A 9 -67.26 -8.75 -21.24
CA GLY A 9 -67.59 -10.07 -20.74
C GLY A 9 -66.76 -11.15 -21.42
N ARG A 10 -65.92 -11.83 -20.64
CA ARG A 10 -65.33 -13.11 -21.03
C ARG A 10 -66.45 -14.15 -21.10
N PHE A 11 -66.84 -14.55 -22.31
CA PHE A 11 -67.66 -15.73 -22.51
C PHE A 11 -66.84 -16.97 -22.08
N LYS A 12 -67.25 -17.59 -20.98
CA LYS A 12 -66.78 -18.90 -20.53
C LYS A 12 -67.70 -19.96 -21.15
N ILE A 13 -67.20 -20.72 -22.11
CA ILE A 13 -67.90 -21.92 -22.60
C ILE A 13 -67.59 -23.05 -21.61
N SER A 14 -68.61 -23.58 -20.95
CA SER A 14 -68.51 -24.74 -20.07
C SER A 14 -68.73 -26.04 -20.85
N GLU A 15 -67.79 -26.97 -20.79
CA GLU A 15 -67.93 -28.32 -21.31
C GLU A 15 -68.90 -29.13 -20.42
N GLN A 16 -70.06 -29.49 -20.97
CA GLN A 16 -70.83 -30.63 -20.50
C GLN A 16 -70.74 -31.76 -21.53
N ASN A 17 -70.45 -32.96 -21.01
CA ASN A 17 -70.33 -34.24 -21.71
C ASN A 17 -71.32 -34.40 -22.88
N LEU A 18 -70.82 -34.51 -24.11
CA LEU A 18 -71.54 -35.19 -25.19
C LEU A 18 -70.79 -36.46 -25.58
N SER A 19 -71.50 -37.57 -25.41
CA SER A 19 -71.14 -38.93 -25.73
C SER A 19 -70.91 -39.14 -27.23
N VAL A 20 -69.86 -39.90 -27.54
CA VAL A 20 -69.49 -40.34 -28.89
C VAL A 20 -70.51 -41.37 -29.38
N LEU A 21 -71.31 -40.98 -30.37
CA LEU A 21 -72.01 -41.91 -31.26
C LEU A 21 -71.30 -41.87 -32.61
N ALA A 22 -70.68 -43.00 -32.99
CA ALA A 22 -69.97 -43.17 -34.24
C ALA A 22 -70.94 -43.05 -35.43
N ALA A 23 -70.69 -42.09 -36.32
CA ALA A 23 -71.34 -41.97 -37.62
C ALA A 23 -70.36 -42.32 -38.77
N PRO A 24 -70.82 -42.80 -39.94
CA PRO A 24 -69.97 -43.36 -40.99
C PRO A 24 -69.15 -42.28 -41.72
N ARG A 25 -68.00 -42.68 -42.26
CA ARG A 25 -67.10 -41.88 -43.10
C ARG A 25 -67.81 -41.37 -44.37
N THR A 26 -68.27 -40.11 -44.36
CA THR A 26 -68.49 -39.31 -45.57
C THR A 26 -67.41 -38.24 -45.65
N THR A 27 -66.58 -38.31 -46.69
CA THR A 27 -65.71 -37.20 -47.11
C THR A 27 -66.62 -36.04 -47.55
N MET A 28 -66.40 -34.83 -47.01
CA MET A 28 -67.13 -33.64 -47.45
C MET A 28 -66.90 -33.39 -48.95
N ASP A 29 -67.92 -32.92 -49.67
CA ASP A 29 -67.80 -32.46 -51.05
C ASP A 29 -66.91 -31.20 -51.12
N ASP A 30 -65.94 -31.19 -52.04
CA ASP A 30 -65.01 -30.08 -52.26
C ASP A 30 -65.72 -28.75 -52.55
N ARG A 31 -66.93 -28.78 -53.13
CA ARG A 31 -67.75 -27.57 -53.33
C ARG A 31 -68.19 -26.96 -52.00
N HIS A 32 -68.62 -27.78 -51.05
CA HIS A 32 -69.08 -27.34 -49.74
C HIS A 32 -67.91 -26.81 -48.89
N VAL A 33 -66.73 -27.44 -48.97
CA VAL A 33 -65.50 -26.96 -48.33
C VAL A 33 -65.06 -25.60 -48.90
N ASN A 34 -65.18 -25.41 -50.22
CA ASN A 34 -64.90 -24.13 -50.86
C ASN A 34 -65.90 -23.02 -50.48
N GLU A 35 -67.17 -23.37 -50.27
CA GLU A 35 -68.16 -22.40 -49.78
C GLU A 35 -67.89 -21.99 -48.33
N ILE A 36 -67.61 -22.94 -47.44
CA ILE A 36 -67.27 -22.64 -46.04
C ILE A 36 -66.02 -21.76 -45.95
N TRP A 37 -64.98 -22.09 -46.73
CA TRP A 37 -63.77 -21.26 -46.77
C TRP A 37 -64.05 -19.86 -47.34
N ASN A 38 -64.60 -19.75 -48.56
CA ASN A 38 -64.69 -18.46 -49.25
C ASN A 38 -65.81 -17.56 -48.73
N LYS A 39 -67.00 -18.11 -48.43
CA LYS A 39 -68.17 -17.31 -48.03
C LYS A 39 -68.27 -17.08 -46.52
N SER A 40 -67.62 -17.91 -45.70
CA SER A 40 -67.68 -17.78 -44.23
C SER A 40 -66.33 -17.37 -43.64
N LEU A 41 -65.31 -18.25 -43.67
CA LEU A 41 -64.07 -18.02 -42.91
C LEU A 41 -63.18 -16.91 -43.51
N LYS A 42 -62.95 -16.92 -44.84
CA LYS A 42 -62.16 -15.89 -45.53
C LYS A 42 -62.81 -14.51 -45.39
N ALA A 43 -64.13 -14.43 -45.62
CA ALA A 43 -64.89 -13.18 -45.47
C ALA A 43 -64.82 -12.65 -44.03
N ALA A 44 -64.98 -13.53 -43.02
CA ALA A 44 -64.86 -13.13 -41.63
C ALA A 44 -63.47 -12.64 -41.26
N ILE A 45 -62.39 -13.30 -41.72
CA ILE A 45 -61.01 -12.83 -41.50
C ILE A 45 -60.83 -11.43 -42.11
N GLN A 46 -61.35 -11.18 -43.30
CA GLN A 46 -61.29 -9.86 -43.95
C GLN A 46 -62.07 -8.79 -43.19
N GLU A 47 -63.26 -9.10 -42.67
CA GLU A 47 -64.05 -8.16 -41.86
C GLU A 47 -63.38 -7.87 -40.51
N ILE A 48 -62.75 -8.87 -39.88
CA ILE A 48 -61.94 -8.69 -38.66
C ILE A 48 -60.77 -7.74 -38.92
N GLN A 49 -60.06 -7.91 -40.04
CA GLN A 49 -58.96 -7.03 -40.43
C GLN A 49 -59.41 -5.60 -40.74
N LYS A 50 -60.65 -5.42 -41.22
CA LYS A 50 -61.28 -4.10 -41.40
C LYS A 50 -61.88 -3.51 -40.12
N LYS A 51 -61.76 -4.19 -38.98
CA LYS A 51 -62.38 -3.83 -37.68
C LYS A 51 -63.91 -3.85 -37.70
N ASN A 52 -64.53 -4.58 -38.62
CA ASN A 52 -65.98 -4.68 -38.74
C ASN A 52 -66.51 -5.98 -38.11
N ASN A 53 -66.52 -6.03 -36.77
CA ASN A 53 -66.79 -7.27 -36.03
C ASN A 53 -68.26 -7.48 -35.64
N SER A 54 -69.11 -6.46 -35.75
CA SER A 54 -70.46 -6.44 -35.18
C SER A 54 -71.44 -7.44 -35.82
N GLY A 55 -71.17 -7.88 -37.05
CA GLY A 55 -72.01 -8.84 -37.78
C GLY A 55 -71.52 -10.29 -37.75
N LEU A 56 -70.45 -10.61 -37.02
CA LEU A 56 -69.82 -11.93 -37.04
C LEU A 56 -70.30 -12.83 -35.87
N SER A 57 -70.75 -14.04 -36.19
CA SER A 57 -71.02 -15.09 -35.20
C SER A 57 -69.76 -15.92 -34.94
N PHE A 58 -69.03 -15.63 -33.86
CA PHE A 58 -67.78 -16.34 -33.52
C PHE A 58 -68.00 -17.84 -33.27
N GLU A 59 -69.15 -18.23 -32.72
CA GLU A 59 -69.51 -19.64 -32.51
C GLU A 59 -69.70 -20.37 -33.85
N GLU A 60 -70.40 -19.75 -34.80
CA GLU A 60 -70.61 -20.33 -36.13
C GLU A 60 -69.30 -20.44 -36.91
N LEU A 61 -68.46 -19.41 -36.85
CA LEU A 61 -67.14 -19.39 -37.48
C LEU A 61 -66.23 -20.46 -36.85
N TYR A 62 -66.24 -20.62 -35.53
CA TYR A 62 -65.52 -21.70 -34.86
C TYR A 62 -66.01 -23.07 -35.29
N ARG A 63 -67.34 -23.29 -35.36
CA ARG A 63 -67.92 -24.57 -35.82
C ARG A 63 -67.52 -24.87 -37.27
N ASN A 64 -67.51 -23.86 -38.14
CA ASN A 64 -67.10 -24.00 -39.54
C ASN A 64 -65.61 -24.38 -39.65
N ALA A 65 -64.73 -23.73 -38.87
CA ALA A 65 -63.32 -24.09 -38.79
C ALA A 65 -63.11 -25.51 -38.22
N TYR A 66 -63.86 -25.87 -37.17
CA TYR A 66 -63.86 -27.21 -36.57
C TYR A 66 -64.23 -28.28 -37.61
N THR A 67 -65.32 -28.09 -38.35
CA THR A 67 -65.77 -29.03 -39.39
C THR A 67 -64.72 -29.20 -40.49
N MET A 68 -64.08 -28.11 -40.96
CA MET A 68 -63.01 -28.21 -41.96
C MET A 68 -61.82 -29.05 -41.46
N VAL A 69 -61.40 -28.88 -40.22
CA VAL A 69 -60.29 -29.65 -39.63
C VAL A 69 -60.70 -31.12 -39.40
N LEU A 70 -61.92 -31.37 -38.91
CA LEU A 70 -62.47 -32.71 -38.68
C LEU A 70 -62.49 -33.56 -39.97
N HIS A 71 -62.82 -32.94 -41.10
CA HIS A 71 -62.84 -33.59 -42.42
C HIS A 71 -61.49 -33.53 -43.16
N LYS A 72 -60.36 -33.35 -42.44
CA LYS A 72 -58.98 -33.38 -42.97
C LYS A 72 -58.59 -32.24 -43.93
N HIS A 73 -59.29 -31.10 -43.92
CA HIS A 73 -58.94 -29.92 -44.73
C HIS A 73 -58.12 -28.86 -43.96
N GLY A 74 -57.37 -29.27 -42.93
CA GLY A 74 -56.56 -28.37 -42.10
C GLY A 74 -55.46 -27.62 -42.87
N GLU A 75 -54.84 -28.26 -43.87
CA GLU A 75 -53.80 -27.64 -44.71
C GLU A 75 -54.33 -26.46 -45.52
N LYS A 76 -55.49 -26.65 -46.14
CA LYS A 76 -56.17 -25.63 -46.93
C LYS A 76 -56.60 -24.45 -46.05
N LEU A 77 -57.08 -24.73 -44.84
CA LEU A 77 -57.46 -23.71 -43.88
C LEU A 77 -56.25 -22.90 -43.42
N TYR A 78 -55.15 -23.55 -43.03
CA TYR A 78 -53.92 -22.89 -42.58
C TYR A 78 -53.29 -22.03 -43.68
N THR A 79 -53.12 -22.61 -44.88
CA THR A 79 -52.54 -21.93 -46.04
C THR A 79 -53.42 -20.77 -46.50
N GLY A 80 -54.73 -20.98 -46.55
CA GLY A 80 -55.68 -19.93 -46.88
C GLY A 80 -55.65 -18.78 -45.86
N THR A 81 -55.58 -19.07 -44.56
CA THR A 81 -55.45 -18.03 -43.53
C THR A 81 -54.15 -17.25 -43.71
N ARG A 82 -53.04 -17.94 -43.98
CA ARG A 82 -51.75 -17.31 -44.27
C ARG A 82 -51.84 -16.34 -45.46
N GLU A 83 -52.43 -16.78 -46.56
CA GLU A 83 -52.57 -15.98 -47.78
C GLU A 83 -53.45 -14.74 -47.57
N VAL A 84 -54.61 -14.89 -46.92
CA VAL A 84 -55.54 -13.78 -46.67
C VAL A 84 -54.90 -12.74 -45.74
N VAL A 85 -54.19 -13.19 -44.70
CA VAL A 85 -53.48 -12.29 -43.79
C VAL A 85 -52.33 -11.58 -44.51
N MET A 86 -51.55 -12.30 -45.30
CA MET A 86 -50.45 -11.73 -46.09
C MET A 86 -50.94 -10.70 -47.11
N GLU A 87 -52.02 -11.01 -47.84
CA GLU A 87 -52.61 -10.12 -48.84
C GLU A 87 -53.01 -8.78 -48.23
N HIS A 88 -53.71 -8.80 -47.09
CA HIS A 88 -54.08 -7.59 -46.35
C HIS A 88 -52.86 -6.79 -45.88
N LEU A 89 -51.84 -7.47 -45.33
CA LEU A 89 -50.62 -6.81 -44.87
C LEU A 89 -49.86 -6.12 -46.01
N VAL A 90 -49.79 -6.76 -47.19
CA VAL A 90 -49.07 -6.23 -48.36
C VAL A 90 -49.84 -5.11 -49.05
N GLN A 91 -51.14 -5.30 -49.32
CA GLN A 91 -51.94 -4.38 -50.14
C GLN A 91 -52.57 -3.22 -49.36
N LYS A 92 -52.60 -3.27 -48.02
CA LYS A 92 -53.23 -2.23 -47.20
C LYS A 92 -52.29 -1.70 -46.14
N VAL A 93 -51.81 -2.57 -45.25
CA VAL A 93 -51.03 -2.13 -44.09
C VAL A 93 -49.67 -1.56 -44.49
N ARG A 94 -48.94 -2.24 -45.39
CA ARG A 94 -47.64 -1.78 -45.89
C ARG A 94 -47.75 -0.43 -46.60
N GLU A 95 -48.72 -0.26 -47.49
CA GLU A 95 -48.94 1.01 -48.21
C GLU A 95 -49.23 2.14 -47.22
N TYR A 96 -50.17 1.92 -46.29
CA TYR A 96 -50.52 2.88 -45.25
C TYR A 96 -49.32 3.33 -44.39
N VAL A 97 -48.46 2.39 -43.98
CA VAL A 97 -47.24 2.71 -43.22
C VAL A 97 -46.22 3.44 -44.10
N THR A 98 -46.07 3.04 -45.37
CA THR A 98 -45.13 3.66 -46.32
C THR A 98 -45.51 5.11 -46.62
N ASP A 99 -46.79 5.42 -46.75
CA ASP A 99 -47.27 6.78 -46.96
C ASP A 99 -47.00 7.70 -45.75
N SER A 100 -46.87 7.11 -44.55
CA SER A 100 -46.60 7.84 -43.31
C SER A 100 -45.11 8.08 -43.00
N LEU A 101 -44.18 7.62 -43.84
CA LEU A 101 -42.73 7.71 -43.54
C LEU A 101 -42.29 9.12 -43.15
N ASN A 102 -42.79 10.15 -43.85
CA ASN A 102 -42.41 11.53 -43.58
C ASN A 102 -43.33 12.27 -42.57
N ASN A 103 -44.37 11.62 -42.05
CA ASN A 103 -45.31 12.26 -41.13
C ASN A 103 -46.01 11.25 -40.19
N ASN A 104 -45.78 11.38 -38.88
CA ASN A 104 -46.35 10.51 -37.84
C ASN A 104 -45.99 9.01 -37.97
N PHE A 105 -44.89 8.67 -38.63
CA PHE A 105 -44.47 7.30 -38.92
C PHE A 105 -44.53 6.32 -37.74
N LEU A 106 -43.89 6.64 -36.61
CA LEU A 106 -43.85 5.74 -35.43
C LEU A 106 -45.24 5.52 -34.83
N ALA A 107 -46.09 6.56 -34.80
CA ALA A 107 -47.45 6.46 -34.31
C ALA A 107 -48.31 5.59 -35.24
N THR A 108 -48.20 5.80 -36.54
CA THR A 108 -48.90 5.00 -37.57
C THR A 108 -48.47 3.53 -37.53
N LEU A 109 -47.17 3.25 -37.46
CA LEU A 109 -46.65 1.89 -37.38
C LEU A 109 -47.09 1.19 -36.09
N ASN A 110 -47.04 1.88 -34.95
CA ASN A 110 -47.52 1.33 -33.68
C ASN A 110 -49.03 1.07 -33.69
N CYS A 111 -49.83 1.96 -34.31
CA CYS A 111 -51.26 1.75 -34.47
C CYS A 111 -51.54 0.50 -35.34
N ALA A 112 -50.89 0.40 -36.50
CA ALA A 112 -50.99 -0.74 -37.40
C ALA A 112 -50.59 -2.07 -36.71
N TRP A 113 -49.53 -2.06 -35.89
CA TRP A 113 -49.12 -3.24 -35.12
C TRP A 113 -50.15 -3.65 -34.07
N ASN A 114 -50.68 -2.70 -33.29
CA ASN A 114 -51.67 -3.00 -32.26
C ASN A 114 -53.00 -3.49 -32.85
N ASP A 115 -53.42 -2.90 -33.97
CA ASP A 115 -54.59 -3.33 -34.72
C ASP A 115 -54.42 -4.75 -35.26
N HIS A 116 -53.28 -5.03 -35.89
CA HIS A 116 -52.95 -6.37 -36.40
C HIS A 116 -52.91 -7.41 -35.27
N ARG A 117 -52.29 -7.07 -34.13
CA ARG A 117 -52.24 -7.97 -32.97
C ARG A 117 -53.64 -8.30 -32.46
N THR A 118 -54.52 -7.29 -32.38
CA THR A 118 -55.91 -7.46 -31.94
C THR A 118 -56.71 -8.32 -32.92
N ALA A 119 -56.52 -8.09 -34.23
CA ALA A 119 -57.10 -8.92 -35.28
C ALA A 119 -56.65 -10.39 -35.18
N MET A 120 -55.35 -10.63 -35.00
CA MET A 120 -54.80 -11.99 -34.90
C MET A 120 -55.25 -12.75 -33.65
N ILE A 121 -55.52 -12.06 -32.53
CA ILE A 121 -56.12 -12.69 -31.34
C ILE A 121 -57.52 -13.23 -31.68
N MET A 122 -58.35 -12.43 -32.36
CA MET A 122 -59.69 -12.85 -32.77
C MET A 122 -59.65 -14.00 -33.79
N ILE A 123 -58.74 -13.93 -34.77
CA ILE A 123 -58.57 -15.00 -35.77
C ILE A 123 -58.08 -16.30 -35.11
N ARG A 124 -57.14 -16.21 -34.16
CA ARG A 124 -56.69 -17.38 -33.36
C ARG A 124 -57.86 -18.00 -32.60
N ASP A 125 -58.72 -17.18 -31.98
CA ASP A 125 -59.84 -17.70 -31.19
C ASP A 125 -60.87 -18.44 -32.07
N ILE A 126 -61.12 -17.96 -33.29
CA ILE A 126 -61.93 -18.68 -34.28
C ILE A 126 -61.26 -19.99 -34.72
N LEU A 127 -59.94 -19.98 -34.88
CA LEU A 127 -59.17 -21.11 -35.42
C LEU A 127 -58.54 -21.99 -34.32
N MET A 128 -58.98 -21.88 -33.07
CA MET A 128 -58.32 -22.53 -31.93
C MET A 128 -58.26 -24.05 -32.03
N TYR A 129 -59.23 -24.69 -32.70
CA TYR A 129 -59.23 -26.14 -32.93
C TYR A 129 -58.18 -26.54 -33.97
N MET A 130 -57.95 -25.71 -34.99
CA MET A 130 -56.89 -25.93 -35.98
C MET A 130 -55.51 -25.85 -35.31
N ASP A 131 -55.29 -24.87 -34.43
CA ASP A 131 -54.06 -24.73 -33.65
C ASP A 131 -53.78 -25.99 -32.80
N ARG A 132 -54.81 -26.53 -32.13
CA ARG A 132 -54.67 -27.70 -31.26
C ARG A 132 -54.44 -29.01 -32.00
N VAL A 133 -55.13 -29.23 -33.13
CA VAL A 133 -55.17 -30.55 -33.77
C VAL A 133 -54.26 -30.62 -35.01
N TYR A 134 -54.39 -29.67 -35.93
CA TYR A 134 -53.65 -29.71 -37.19
C TYR A 134 -52.24 -29.12 -37.05
N VAL A 135 -52.13 -27.90 -36.52
CA VAL A 135 -50.85 -27.18 -36.38
C VAL A 135 -49.91 -27.92 -35.45
N SER A 136 -50.41 -28.39 -34.30
CA SER A 136 -49.62 -29.21 -33.37
C SER A 136 -49.16 -30.54 -34.00
N GLY A 137 -50.04 -31.21 -34.75
CA GLY A 137 -49.73 -32.47 -35.43
C GLY A 137 -48.69 -32.33 -36.55
N GLN A 138 -48.64 -31.18 -37.23
CA GLN A 138 -47.72 -30.89 -38.33
C GLN A 138 -46.47 -30.07 -37.92
N LYS A 139 -46.33 -29.73 -36.64
CA LYS A 139 -45.26 -28.86 -36.11
C LYS A 139 -45.17 -27.50 -36.84
N LEU A 140 -46.32 -26.95 -37.22
CA LEU A 140 -46.42 -25.62 -37.82
C LEU A 140 -46.50 -24.54 -36.72
N GLU A 141 -46.29 -23.28 -37.10
CA GLU A 141 -46.45 -22.15 -36.17
C GLU A 141 -47.93 -21.89 -35.87
N PRO A 142 -48.31 -21.70 -34.59
CA PRO A 142 -49.65 -21.27 -34.21
C PRO A 142 -50.10 -20.02 -34.95
N VAL A 143 -51.41 -19.90 -35.20
CA VAL A 143 -51.99 -18.80 -36.01
C VAL A 143 -51.55 -17.43 -35.54
N PHE A 144 -51.48 -17.19 -34.23
CA PHE A 144 -51.00 -15.91 -33.70
C PHE A 144 -49.53 -15.64 -34.07
N ASN A 145 -48.63 -16.62 -33.87
CA ASN A 145 -47.22 -16.51 -34.23
C ASN A 145 -47.01 -16.35 -35.73
N LEU A 146 -47.80 -17.06 -36.55
CA LEU A 146 -47.85 -16.87 -37.99
C LEU A 146 -48.17 -15.41 -38.33
N GLY A 147 -49.17 -14.81 -37.68
CA GLY A 147 -49.51 -13.40 -37.85
C GLY A 147 -48.36 -12.45 -37.50
N VAL A 148 -47.62 -12.72 -36.42
CA VAL A 148 -46.42 -11.96 -36.03
C VAL A 148 -45.32 -12.06 -37.10
N ILE A 149 -45.04 -13.28 -37.58
CA ILE A 149 -44.06 -13.55 -38.64
C ILE A 149 -44.44 -12.81 -39.93
N LEU A 150 -45.72 -12.88 -40.33
CA LEU A 150 -46.19 -12.20 -41.52
C LEU A 150 -46.05 -10.68 -41.41
N PHE A 151 -46.34 -10.09 -40.25
CA PHE A 151 -46.15 -8.65 -40.02
C PHE A 151 -44.66 -8.27 -40.05
N ARG A 152 -43.81 -9.08 -39.42
CA ARG A 152 -42.35 -8.90 -39.43
C ARG A 152 -41.82 -8.88 -40.86
N ASP A 153 -42.11 -9.91 -41.64
CA ASP A 153 -41.48 -10.11 -42.95
C ASP A 153 -42.10 -9.21 -44.04
N ASN A 154 -43.39 -8.92 -43.95
CA ASN A 154 -44.09 -8.15 -44.99
C ASN A 154 -44.27 -6.67 -44.66
N VAL A 155 -44.17 -6.22 -43.41
CA VAL A 155 -44.35 -4.80 -43.06
C VAL A 155 -43.04 -4.23 -42.53
N VAL A 156 -42.56 -4.74 -41.39
CA VAL A 156 -41.42 -4.12 -40.68
C VAL A 156 -40.10 -4.34 -41.41
N ARG A 157 -39.86 -5.52 -41.99
CA ARG A 157 -38.65 -5.84 -42.77
C ARG A 157 -38.74 -5.46 -44.24
N TYR A 158 -39.81 -4.79 -44.65
CA TYR A 158 -39.83 -4.15 -45.96
C TYR A 158 -38.76 -3.05 -45.99
N SER A 159 -37.91 -3.03 -47.02
CA SER A 159 -36.63 -2.29 -47.01
C SER A 159 -36.79 -0.82 -46.62
N SER A 160 -37.74 -0.10 -47.22
CA SER A 160 -37.98 1.31 -46.92
C SER A 160 -38.43 1.54 -45.47
N ILE A 161 -39.33 0.70 -44.95
CA ILE A 161 -39.86 0.81 -43.58
C ILE A 161 -38.77 0.45 -42.57
N ARG A 162 -38.03 -0.64 -42.81
CA ARG A 162 -36.96 -1.11 -41.91
C ARG A 162 -35.88 -0.06 -41.75
N ASP A 163 -35.35 0.42 -42.88
CA ASP A 163 -34.21 1.33 -42.88
C ASP A 163 -34.62 2.70 -42.31
N HIS A 164 -35.84 3.16 -42.61
CA HIS A 164 -36.39 4.39 -42.05
C HIS A 164 -36.71 4.27 -40.55
N LEU A 165 -37.26 3.14 -40.09
CA LEU A 165 -37.49 2.87 -38.67
C LEU A 165 -36.18 2.90 -37.89
N ARG A 166 -35.16 2.20 -38.39
CA ARG A 166 -33.83 2.22 -37.79
C ARG A 166 -33.29 3.64 -37.68
N GLN A 167 -33.25 4.37 -38.80
CA GLN A 167 -32.72 5.73 -38.83
C GLN A 167 -33.49 6.67 -37.89
N THR A 168 -34.82 6.59 -37.87
CA THR A 168 -35.67 7.41 -37.01
C THR A 168 -35.36 7.17 -35.53
N LEU A 169 -35.28 5.91 -35.10
CA LEU A 169 -35.00 5.58 -33.70
C LEU A 169 -33.58 6.03 -33.29
N LEU A 170 -32.59 5.82 -34.16
CA LEU A 170 -31.22 6.28 -33.95
C LEU A 170 -31.13 7.81 -33.84
N ASP A 171 -31.80 8.54 -34.73
CA ASP A 171 -31.82 10.00 -34.72
C ASP A 171 -32.51 10.57 -33.48
N MET A 172 -33.58 9.92 -32.99
CA MET A 172 -34.23 10.31 -31.74
C MET A 172 -33.28 10.19 -30.55
N VAL A 173 -32.54 9.08 -30.43
CA VAL A 173 -31.52 8.94 -29.37
C VAL A 173 -30.43 10.01 -29.53
N ALA A 174 -29.93 10.23 -30.75
CA ALA A 174 -28.90 11.24 -31.00
C ALA A 174 -29.35 12.66 -30.65
N LYS A 175 -30.62 13.01 -30.93
CA LYS A 175 -31.26 14.27 -30.52
C LYS A 175 -31.33 14.40 -29.00
N GLU A 176 -31.76 13.34 -28.31
CA GLU A 176 -31.82 13.36 -26.84
C GLU A 176 -30.43 13.53 -26.21
N ARG A 177 -29.38 12.90 -26.76
CA ARG A 177 -27.99 13.11 -26.28
C ARG A 177 -27.49 14.55 -26.42
N ARG A 178 -28.05 15.32 -27.37
CA ARG A 178 -27.79 16.76 -27.53
C ARG A 178 -28.67 17.65 -26.65
N GLY A 179 -29.56 17.06 -25.85
CA GLY A 179 -30.48 17.78 -24.96
C GLY A 179 -31.80 18.19 -25.63
N GLU A 180 -32.10 17.68 -26.84
CA GLU A 180 -33.38 17.93 -27.50
C GLU A 180 -34.48 17.05 -26.89
N LEU A 181 -35.72 17.57 -26.83
CA LEU A 181 -36.88 16.81 -26.35
C LEU A 181 -37.33 15.79 -27.40
N ILE A 182 -37.56 14.55 -26.96
CA ILE A 182 -38.08 13.47 -27.81
C ILE A 182 -39.30 12.79 -27.18
N GLU A 183 -40.13 12.19 -28.01
CA GLU A 183 -41.25 11.37 -27.56
C GLU A 183 -40.76 9.97 -27.14
N LYS A 184 -40.37 9.83 -25.87
CA LYS A 184 -39.80 8.57 -25.32
C LYS A 184 -40.75 7.37 -25.41
N SER A 185 -42.06 7.60 -25.34
CA SER A 185 -43.09 6.56 -25.51
C SER A 185 -43.05 5.94 -26.91
N ALA A 186 -42.79 6.73 -27.96
CA ALA A 186 -42.73 6.23 -29.32
C ALA A 186 -41.54 5.26 -29.50
N VAL A 187 -40.36 5.63 -28.97
CA VAL A 187 -39.17 4.75 -28.98
C VAL A 187 -39.43 3.46 -28.21
N LYS A 188 -40.03 3.57 -27.01
CA LYS A 188 -40.38 2.42 -26.18
C LYS A 188 -41.32 1.45 -26.89
N ASN A 189 -42.39 1.98 -27.49
CA ASN A 189 -43.37 1.16 -28.21
C ASN A 189 -42.74 0.46 -29.42
N ALA A 190 -41.89 1.16 -30.18
CA ALA A 190 -41.17 0.58 -31.31
C ALA A 190 -40.21 -0.54 -30.86
N CYS A 191 -39.46 -0.32 -29.77
CA CYS A 191 -38.57 -1.35 -29.21
C CYS A 191 -39.34 -2.58 -28.72
N GLN A 192 -40.48 -2.37 -28.03
CA GLN A 192 -41.36 -3.47 -27.58
C GLN A 192 -41.98 -4.24 -28.75
N MET A 193 -42.34 -3.55 -29.83
CA MET A 193 -42.79 -4.19 -31.06
C MET A 193 -41.67 -5.04 -31.65
N LEU A 194 -40.47 -4.50 -31.84
CA LEU A 194 -39.33 -5.25 -32.38
C LEU A 194 -38.98 -6.49 -31.55
N MET A 195 -39.08 -6.40 -30.22
CA MET A 195 -38.96 -7.55 -29.33
C MET A 195 -40.06 -8.58 -29.57
N SER A 196 -41.32 -8.13 -29.67
CA SER A 196 -42.47 -9.01 -29.91
C SER A 196 -42.40 -9.73 -31.27
N LEU A 197 -41.83 -9.09 -32.29
CA LEU A 197 -41.65 -9.65 -33.64
C LEU A 197 -40.59 -10.76 -33.70
N GLY A 198 -39.73 -10.85 -32.68
CA GLY A 198 -38.77 -11.94 -32.52
C GLY A 198 -39.38 -13.22 -31.91
N LEU A 199 -40.67 -13.20 -31.54
CA LEU A 199 -41.35 -14.29 -30.83
C LEU A 199 -40.59 -14.65 -29.54
N ASP A 200 -39.90 -15.79 -29.54
CA ASP A 200 -39.13 -16.30 -28.40
C ASP A 200 -37.67 -15.82 -28.38
N ASN A 201 -37.23 -15.07 -29.40
CA ASN A 201 -35.86 -14.58 -29.50
C ASN A 201 -35.80 -13.05 -29.67
N ARG A 202 -34.64 -12.48 -29.37
CA ARG A 202 -34.39 -11.03 -29.51
C ARG A 202 -33.88 -10.63 -30.90
N SER A 203 -33.87 -11.53 -31.89
CA SER A 203 -33.11 -11.33 -33.13
C SER A 203 -33.55 -10.09 -33.90
N VAL A 204 -34.86 -9.86 -34.01
CA VAL A 204 -35.42 -8.70 -34.72
C VAL A 204 -34.99 -7.39 -34.05
N TYR A 205 -35.13 -7.28 -32.73
CA TYR A 205 -34.64 -6.11 -31.99
C TYR A 205 -33.13 -5.94 -32.09
N ALA A 206 -32.37 -7.04 -31.96
CA ALA A 206 -30.91 -7.04 -31.99
C ALA A 206 -30.35 -6.61 -33.36
N ASP A 207 -30.86 -7.19 -34.43
CA ASP A 207 -30.36 -6.99 -35.80
C ASP A 207 -30.86 -5.68 -36.40
N ASP A 208 -32.14 -5.36 -36.20
CA ASP A 208 -32.78 -4.23 -36.87
C ASP A 208 -32.53 -2.90 -36.14
N PHE A 209 -32.28 -2.93 -34.83
CA PHE A 209 -32.06 -1.71 -34.02
C PHE A 209 -30.83 -1.75 -33.10
N GLU A 210 -30.71 -2.70 -32.18
CA GLU A 210 -29.72 -2.64 -31.10
C GLU A 210 -28.27 -2.63 -31.60
N THR A 211 -27.93 -3.50 -32.56
CA THR A 211 -26.57 -3.56 -33.10
C THR A 211 -26.19 -2.26 -33.81
N PRO A 212 -27.02 -1.71 -34.74
CA PRO A 212 -26.82 -0.35 -35.26
C PRO A 212 -26.74 0.74 -34.18
N PHE A 213 -27.56 0.65 -33.13
CA PHE A 213 -27.57 1.61 -32.02
C PHE A 213 -26.25 1.57 -31.25
N LEU A 214 -25.74 0.39 -30.91
CA LEU A 214 -24.46 0.24 -30.23
C LEU A 214 -23.30 0.76 -31.09
N LEU A 215 -23.32 0.49 -32.41
CA LEU A 215 -22.30 1.00 -33.35
C LEU A 215 -22.33 2.52 -33.46
N GLN A 216 -23.51 3.14 -33.62
CA GLN A 216 -23.64 4.59 -33.67
C GLN A 216 -23.22 5.23 -32.34
N SER A 217 -23.52 4.57 -31.22
CA SER A 217 -23.14 5.03 -29.88
C SER A 217 -21.63 4.95 -29.67
N ALA A 218 -20.99 3.89 -30.13
CA ALA A 218 -19.54 3.75 -30.10
C ALA A 218 -18.86 4.90 -30.86
N GLU A 219 -19.35 5.19 -32.08
CA GLU A 219 -18.82 6.29 -32.89
C GLU A 219 -19.05 7.67 -32.24
N PHE A 220 -20.23 7.89 -31.66
CA PHE A 220 -20.54 9.12 -30.93
C PHE A 220 -19.57 9.34 -29.75
N TYR A 221 -19.39 8.33 -28.90
CA TYR A 221 -18.52 8.42 -27.73
C TYR A 221 -17.03 8.41 -28.09
N ARG A 222 -16.65 7.80 -29.21
CA ARG A 222 -15.30 7.92 -29.77
C ARG A 222 -14.99 9.38 -30.10
N LEU A 223 -15.88 10.09 -30.81
CA LEU A 223 -15.70 11.51 -31.13
C LEU A 223 -15.73 12.39 -29.88
N GLU A 224 -16.63 12.12 -28.94
CA GLU A 224 -16.70 12.86 -27.67
C GLU A 224 -15.43 12.67 -26.83
N SER A 225 -14.88 11.45 -26.76
CA SER A 225 -13.62 11.16 -26.04
C SER A 225 -12.46 11.99 -26.58
N GLN A 226 -12.30 12.06 -27.91
CA GLN A 226 -11.23 12.82 -28.55
C GLN A 226 -11.34 14.32 -28.25
N LYS A 227 -12.57 14.86 -28.27
CA LYS A 227 -12.83 16.26 -27.91
C LYS A 227 -12.49 16.54 -26.44
N LEU A 228 -12.92 15.67 -25.53
CA LEU A 228 -12.66 15.85 -24.09
C LEU A 228 -11.18 15.68 -23.75
N LEU A 229 -10.47 14.77 -24.43
CA LEU A 229 -9.02 14.62 -24.25
C LEU A 229 -8.25 15.86 -24.72
N ALA A 230 -8.73 16.55 -25.77
CA ALA A 230 -8.12 17.80 -26.26
C ALA A 230 -8.21 18.96 -25.23
N GLU A 231 -9.12 18.90 -24.27
CA GLU A 231 -9.21 19.86 -23.16
C GLU A 231 -8.08 19.67 -22.11
N ASN A 232 -7.28 18.61 -22.21
CA ASN A 232 -6.09 18.31 -21.39
C ASN A 232 -6.32 18.34 -19.86
N SER A 233 -7.52 17.99 -19.42
CA SER A 233 -7.90 17.97 -18.01
C SER A 233 -8.48 16.62 -17.60
N ALA A 234 -7.66 15.77 -16.99
CA ALA A 234 -8.06 14.44 -16.53
C ALA A 234 -9.23 14.50 -15.52
N SER A 235 -9.22 15.46 -14.58
CA SER A 235 -10.30 15.63 -13.60
C SER A 235 -11.65 15.98 -14.24
N VAL A 236 -11.65 16.82 -15.28
CA VAL A 236 -12.87 17.17 -16.03
C VAL A 236 -13.34 15.97 -16.85
N TYR A 237 -12.39 15.29 -17.51
CA TYR A 237 -12.65 14.09 -18.30
C TYR A 237 -13.35 13.01 -17.47
N ILE A 238 -12.76 12.59 -16.33
CA ILE A 238 -13.32 11.50 -15.50
C ILE A 238 -14.72 11.84 -14.96
N ARG A 239 -14.97 13.10 -14.57
CA ARG A 239 -16.30 13.53 -14.12
C ARG A 239 -17.31 13.47 -15.25
N LYS A 240 -16.95 13.96 -16.44
CA LYS A 240 -17.83 13.95 -17.60
C LYS A 240 -18.17 12.52 -18.02
N VAL A 241 -17.19 11.62 -18.05
CA VAL A 241 -17.41 10.20 -18.35
C VAL A 241 -18.34 9.55 -17.33
N ALA A 242 -18.13 9.78 -16.03
CA ALA A 242 -19.02 9.26 -14.99
C ALA A 242 -20.48 9.73 -15.19
N THR A 243 -20.68 11.01 -15.52
CA THR A 243 -22.01 11.56 -15.85
C THR A 243 -22.60 10.89 -17.09
N ARG A 244 -21.83 10.73 -18.18
CA ARG A 244 -22.31 10.09 -19.41
C ARG A 244 -22.74 8.65 -19.20
N ILE A 245 -22.00 7.89 -18.40
CA ILE A 245 -22.36 6.51 -18.05
C ILE A 245 -23.71 6.47 -17.31
N SER A 246 -23.93 7.37 -16.36
CA SER A 246 -25.21 7.46 -15.62
C SER A 246 -26.36 7.84 -16.55
N GLU A 247 -26.19 8.89 -17.36
CA GLU A 247 -27.19 9.37 -18.32
C GLU A 247 -27.59 8.27 -19.31
N GLU A 248 -26.62 7.50 -19.81
CA GLU A 248 -26.87 6.44 -20.79
C GLU A 248 -27.52 5.19 -20.17
N ALA A 249 -27.14 4.82 -18.95
CA ALA A 249 -27.80 3.74 -18.21
C ALA A 249 -29.27 4.09 -17.92
N GLU A 250 -29.54 5.31 -17.42
CA GLU A 250 -30.91 5.79 -17.18
C GLU A 250 -31.74 5.84 -18.47
N ARG A 251 -31.13 6.30 -19.56
CA ARG A 251 -31.75 6.31 -20.89
C ARG A 251 -32.17 4.92 -21.34
N ALA A 252 -31.27 3.95 -21.22
CA ALA A 252 -31.56 2.57 -21.60
C ALA A 252 -32.71 1.99 -20.77
N VAL A 253 -32.72 2.21 -19.45
CA VAL A 253 -33.79 1.74 -18.55
C VAL A 253 -35.15 2.36 -18.89
N HIS A 254 -35.18 3.61 -19.36
CA HIS A 254 -36.43 4.33 -19.57
C HIS A 254 -37.26 3.77 -20.75
N TYR A 255 -36.60 3.47 -21.88
CA TYR A 255 -37.30 3.10 -23.11
C TYR A 255 -36.65 1.99 -23.96
N LEU A 256 -35.48 1.45 -23.60
CA LEU A 256 -34.87 0.31 -24.29
C LEU A 256 -35.21 -1.02 -23.58
N ASP A 257 -34.82 -2.13 -24.19
CA ASP A 257 -34.91 -3.43 -23.53
C ASP A 257 -33.92 -3.50 -22.35
N LYS A 258 -34.29 -4.19 -21.28
CA LYS A 258 -33.47 -4.34 -20.07
C LYS A 258 -32.07 -4.87 -20.38
N SER A 259 -31.95 -5.74 -21.38
CA SER A 259 -30.67 -6.33 -21.75
C SER A 259 -29.74 -5.37 -22.50
N THR A 260 -30.26 -4.25 -23.02
CA THR A 260 -29.48 -3.24 -23.73
C THR A 260 -28.65 -2.39 -22.78
N GLU A 261 -29.11 -2.15 -21.55
CA GLU A 261 -28.43 -1.34 -20.52
C GLU A 261 -26.98 -1.79 -20.32
N GLU A 262 -26.77 -3.08 -20.03
CA GLU A 262 -25.42 -3.62 -19.82
C GLU A 262 -24.54 -3.50 -21.07
N ARG A 263 -25.13 -3.68 -22.26
CA ARG A 263 -24.40 -3.63 -23.55
C ARG A 263 -23.96 -2.21 -23.89
N ILE A 264 -24.84 -1.22 -23.70
CA ILE A 264 -24.48 0.17 -23.98
C ILE A 264 -23.47 0.69 -22.97
N VAL A 265 -23.61 0.35 -21.69
CA VAL A 265 -22.63 0.72 -20.65
C VAL A 265 -21.24 0.16 -21.00
N ARG A 266 -21.14 -1.09 -21.47
CA ARG A 266 -19.86 -1.67 -21.94
C ARG A 266 -19.26 -0.91 -23.12
N VAL A 267 -20.08 -0.39 -24.03
CA VAL A 267 -19.58 0.46 -25.13
C VAL A 267 -18.95 1.74 -24.59
N LEU A 268 -19.56 2.39 -23.59
CA LEU A 268 -18.98 3.58 -22.97
C LEU A 268 -17.70 3.24 -22.19
N GLU A 269 -17.67 2.13 -21.47
CA GLU A 269 -16.48 1.65 -20.76
C GLU A 269 -15.31 1.37 -21.72
N ASP A 270 -15.57 0.82 -22.91
CA ASP A 270 -14.55 0.60 -23.92
C ASP A 270 -14.05 1.91 -24.55
N GLU A 271 -14.98 2.72 -25.09
CA GLU A 271 -14.64 3.93 -25.85
C GLU A 271 -14.14 5.09 -24.99
N LEU A 272 -14.68 5.28 -23.78
CA LEU A 272 -14.34 6.42 -22.92
C LEU A 272 -13.26 6.11 -21.89
N ILE A 273 -13.08 4.83 -21.50
CA ILE A 273 -12.14 4.45 -20.44
C ILE A 273 -11.04 3.55 -21.01
N THR A 274 -11.39 2.34 -21.45
CA THR A 274 -10.42 1.27 -21.79
C THR A 274 -9.38 1.71 -22.83
N LYS A 275 -9.83 2.33 -23.93
CA LYS A 275 -8.93 2.80 -25.00
C LYS A 275 -7.99 3.94 -24.60
N HIS A 276 -8.35 4.68 -23.55
CA HIS A 276 -7.66 5.91 -23.12
C HIS A 276 -7.05 5.82 -21.72
N LEU A 277 -7.06 4.64 -21.08
CA LEU A 277 -6.60 4.43 -19.70
C LEU A 277 -5.24 5.09 -19.42
N LYS A 278 -4.22 4.74 -20.22
CA LYS A 278 -2.87 5.29 -20.07
C LYS A 278 -2.84 6.80 -20.33
N THR A 279 -3.49 7.25 -21.40
CA THR A 279 -3.56 8.67 -21.77
C THR A 279 -4.15 9.53 -20.65
N ILE A 280 -5.18 9.05 -19.96
CA ILE A 280 -5.83 9.78 -18.85
C ILE A 280 -4.94 9.77 -17.60
N VAL A 281 -4.35 8.62 -17.27
CA VAL A 281 -3.50 8.45 -16.08
C VAL A 281 -2.20 9.25 -16.19
N GLU A 282 -1.57 9.22 -17.36
CA GLU A 282 -0.29 9.85 -17.66
C GLU A 282 -0.46 11.26 -18.26
N MET A 283 -1.68 11.80 -18.27
CA MET A 283 -1.98 13.11 -18.85
C MET A 283 -1.10 14.20 -18.23
N GLU A 284 -0.42 14.96 -19.09
CA GLU A 284 0.47 16.03 -18.64
C GLU A 284 -0.28 17.06 -17.78
N ASN A 285 0.32 17.44 -16.65
CA ASN A 285 -0.18 18.45 -15.71
C ASN A 285 -1.54 18.20 -15.05
N SER A 286 -2.30 17.17 -15.42
CA SER A 286 -3.60 16.87 -14.82
C SER A 286 -3.82 15.40 -14.44
N GLY A 287 -3.01 14.47 -14.95
CA GLY A 287 -3.07 13.04 -14.61
C GLY A 287 -2.63 12.70 -13.18
N VAL A 288 -2.47 11.41 -12.90
CA VAL A 288 -2.22 10.87 -11.54
C VAL A 288 -0.99 11.51 -10.89
N TYR A 289 0.09 11.75 -11.66
CA TYR A 289 1.28 12.44 -11.15
C TYR A 289 0.94 13.82 -10.56
N SER A 290 0.19 14.64 -11.30
CA SER A 290 -0.23 15.97 -10.86
C SER A 290 -1.18 15.88 -9.67
N MET A 291 -2.14 14.95 -9.70
CA MET A 291 -3.07 14.75 -8.60
C MET A 291 -2.36 14.36 -7.30
N LEU A 292 -1.33 13.51 -7.36
CA LEU A 292 -0.50 13.14 -6.20
C LEU A 292 0.36 14.33 -5.73
N LYS A 293 0.98 15.07 -6.64
CA LYS A 293 1.83 16.22 -6.33
C LYS A 293 1.07 17.37 -5.65
N PHE A 294 -0.15 17.64 -6.09
CA PHE A 294 -0.99 18.72 -5.55
C PHE A 294 -2.06 18.22 -4.56
N SER A 295 -1.95 16.97 -4.09
CA SER A 295 -2.85 16.37 -3.10
C SER A 295 -4.35 16.44 -3.46
N LYS A 296 -4.69 16.26 -4.74
CA LYS A 296 -6.08 16.21 -5.24
C LYS A 296 -6.74 14.87 -4.94
N CYS A 297 -7.01 14.61 -3.66
CA CYS A 297 -7.53 13.33 -3.17
C CYS A 297 -8.91 12.97 -3.78
N ASP A 298 -9.82 13.93 -3.91
CA ASP A 298 -11.17 13.69 -4.43
C ASP A 298 -11.16 13.30 -5.92
N ASP A 299 -10.26 13.91 -6.70
CA ASP A 299 -10.08 13.56 -8.12
C ASP A 299 -9.51 12.14 -8.25
N LEU A 300 -8.54 11.76 -7.41
CA LEU A 300 -8.01 10.38 -7.36
C LEU A 300 -9.10 9.38 -6.94
N ALA A 301 -9.93 9.71 -5.96
CA ALA A 301 -11.04 8.87 -5.52
C ALA A 301 -12.07 8.66 -6.64
N THR A 302 -12.36 9.72 -7.40
CA THR A 302 -13.25 9.67 -8.57
C THR A 302 -12.66 8.80 -9.66
N MET A 303 -11.36 8.96 -9.95
CA MET A 303 -10.65 8.14 -10.94
C MET A 303 -10.62 6.67 -10.53
N TYR A 304 -10.33 6.38 -9.26
CA TYR A 304 -10.32 5.02 -8.71
C TYR A 304 -11.67 4.31 -8.88
N LYS A 305 -12.78 4.98 -8.52
CA LYS A 305 -14.14 4.45 -8.68
C LYS A 305 -14.52 4.24 -10.15
N LEU A 306 -14.14 5.16 -11.02
CA LEU A 306 -14.42 5.05 -12.46
C LEU A 306 -13.66 3.87 -13.07
N PHE A 307 -12.40 3.70 -12.69
CA PHE A 307 -11.50 2.70 -13.28
C PHE A 307 -11.72 1.29 -12.71
N GLU A 308 -12.50 1.15 -11.63
CA GLU A 308 -12.98 -0.14 -11.12
C GLU A 308 -13.83 -0.88 -12.17
N ARG A 309 -14.48 -0.14 -13.07
CA ARG A 309 -15.37 -0.67 -14.11
C ARG A 309 -14.66 -1.46 -15.20
N VAL A 310 -13.35 -1.28 -15.36
CA VAL A 310 -12.59 -1.88 -16.47
C VAL A 310 -11.43 -2.74 -15.96
N PRO A 311 -11.12 -3.85 -16.65
CA PRO A 311 -9.96 -4.65 -16.32
C PRO A 311 -8.68 -3.81 -16.43
N ASN A 312 -7.72 -4.04 -15.54
CA ASN A 312 -6.44 -3.32 -15.45
C ASN A 312 -6.54 -1.82 -15.10
N GLY A 313 -7.73 -1.28 -14.82
CA GLY A 313 -7.89 0.12 -14.43
C GLY A 313 -7.10 0.47 -13.17
N HIS A 314 -7.33 -0.25 -12.08
CA HIS A 314 -6.59 -0.07 -10.81
C HIS A 314 -5.09 -0.32 -10.96
N THR A 315 -4.68 -1.33 -11.74
CA THR A 315 -3.26 -1.65 -11.97
C THR A 315 -2.54 -0.49 -12.66
N THR A 316 -3.18 0.14 -13.65
CA THR A 316 -2.60 1.28 -14.39
C THR A 316 -2.38 2.49 -13.47
N ILE A 317 -3.35 2.81 -12.61
CA ILE A 317 -3.21 3.89 -11.61
C ILE A 317 -2.08 3.53 -10.62
N ALA A 318 -2.06 2.29 -10.13
CA ALA A 318 -1.06 1.83 -9.16
C ALA A 318 0.37 1.86 -9.73
N ASP A 319 0.57 1.52 -11.01
CA ASP A 319 1.86 1.59 -11.67
C ASP A 319 2.35 3.03 -11.84
N CYS A 320 1.46 3.96 -12.21
CA CYS A 320 1.80 5.39 -12.29
C CYS A 320 2.14 5.97 -10.90
N MET A 321 1.32 5.67 -9.89
CA MET A 321 1.59 6.04 -8.49
C MET A 321 2.94 5.48 -8.02
N SER A 322 3.24 4.23 -8.35
CA SER A 322 4.51 3.57 -8.01
C SER A 322 5.70 4.28 -8.62
N SER A 323 5.61 4.68 -9.89
CA SER A 323 6.67 5.45 -10.55
C SER A 323 6.93 6.78 -9.84
N TYR A 324 5.87 7.53 -9.54
CA TYR A 324 5.97 8.80 -8.80
C TYR A 324 6.54 8.61 -7.39
N LEU A 325 6.03 7.64 -6.62
CA LEU A 325 6.51 7.36 -5.27
C LEU A 325 7.99 6.96 -5.27
N ARG A 326 8.42 6.13 -6.23
CA ARG A 326 9.83 5.75 -6.36
C ARG A 326 10.71 6.94 -6.72
N GLU A 327 10.24 7.86 -7.55
CA GLU A 327 10.99 9.08 -7.90
C GLU A 327 11.17 9.98 -6.67
N GLN A 328 10.07 10.29 -5.98
CA GLN A 328 10.09 11.09 -4.75
C GLN A 328 10.95 10.43 -3.66
N GLY A 329 10.79 9.12 -3.46
CA GLY A 329 11.58 8.35 -2.50
C GLY A 329 13.07 8.35 -2.84
N ARG A 330 13.43 8.17 -4.13
CA ARG A 330 14.83 8.27 -4.59
C ARG A 330 15.43 9.64 -4.34
N ALA A 331 14.70 10.71 -4.63
CA ALA A 331 15.15 12.08 -4.37
C ALA A 331 15.45 12.26 -2.87
N LEU A 332 14.52 11.87 -1.99
CA LEU A 332 14.71 11.96 -0.54
C LEU A 332 15.91 11.16 -0.02
N VAL A 333 16.17 9.97 -0.57
CA VAL A 333 17.29 9.14 -0.08
C VAL A 333 18.65 9.53 -0.66
N THR A 334 18.67 10.15 -1.85
CA THR A 334 19.89 10.55 -2.56
C THR A 334 20.32 11.97 -2.21
N GLU A 335 19.41 12.94 -2.12
CA GLU A 335 19.71 14.34 -1.73
C GLU A 335 20.19 14.48 -0.29
N ASN A 336 19.92 13.48 0.56
CA ASN A 336 20.38 13.38 1.94
C ASN A 336 21.64 12.49 2.09
N ALA A 337 22.19 11.98 0.98
CA ALA A 337 23.47 11.28 0.99
C ALA A 337 24.67 12.26 0.95
N GLU A 338 24.44 13.55 0.69
CA GLU A 338 25.48 14.57 0.79
C GLU A 338 25.88 14.84 2.24
N GLU A 339 27.19 14.96 2.47
CA GLU A 339 27.81 15.14 3.79
C GLU A 339 27.29 16.41 4.49
N GLY A 340 26.58 16.24 5.62
CA GLY A 340 26.21 17.33 6.52
C GLY A 340 24.72 17.51 6.83
N LYS A 341 23.81 16.77 6.18
CA LYS A 341 22.37 16.81 6.52
C LYS A 341 22.01 15.87 7.67
N ASN A 342 21.07 16.32 8.52
CA ASN A 342 20.72 15.71 9.80
C ASN A 342 20.00 14.36 9.61
N ALA A 343 20.52 13.28 10.19
CA ALA A 343 19.87 11.96 10.22
C ALA A 343 18.40 12.03 10.68
N ILE A 344 18.09 13.00 11.56
CA ILE A 344 16.75 13.22 12.07
C ILE A 344 15.80 13.70 10.96
N SER A 345 16.21 14.66 10.13
CA SER A 345 15.37 15.17 9.03
C SER A 345 15.21 14.14 7.92
N TYR A 346 16.23 13.31 7.68
CA TYR A 346 16.13 12.18 6.74
C TYR A 346 14.97 11.25 7.10
N VAL A 347 14.95 10.75 8.34
CA VAL A 347 13.91 9.82 8.78
C VAL A 347 12.56 10.52 8.85
N GLN A 348 12.51 11.78 9.32
CA GLN A 348 11.27 12.54 9.38
C GLN A 348 10.62 12.71 7.99
N ASN A 349 11.40 13.08 6.97
CA ASN A 349 10.86 13.24 5.61
C ASN A 349 10.32 11.92 5.04
N LEU A 350 10.93 10.78 5.38
CA LEU A 350 10.41 9.46 5.00
C LEU A 350 9.09 9.13 5.71
N LEU A 351 8.96 9.50 6.99
CA LEU A 351 7.71 9.35 7.73
C LEU A 351 6.60 10.23 7.16
N ASP A 352 6.90 11.49 6.83
CA ASP A 352 5.93 12.42 6.25
C ASP A 352 5.47 11.96 4.85
N LEU A 353 6.39 11.42 4.04
CA LEU A 353 6.04 10.79 2.76
C LEU A 353 5.13 9.56 2.98
N LYS A 354 5.42 8.74 3.99
CA LYS A 354 4.61 7.57 4.31
C LYS A 354 3.21 7.95 4.74
N ASP A 355 3.08 8.94 5.62
CA ASP A 355 1.80 9.47 6.07
C ASP A 355 0.97 10.00 4.90
N THR A 356 1.60 10.68 3.94
CA THR A 356 0.96 11.20 2.73
C THR A 356 0.37 10.07 1.86
N PHE A 357 1.14 8.99 1.64
CA PHE A 357 0.65 7.87 0.82
C PHE A 357 -0.34 6.97 1.56
N ASP A 358 -0.25 6.86 2.88
CA ASP A 358 -1.28 6.21 3.69
C ASP A 358 -2.60 7.00 3.67
N TYR A 359 -2.52 8.34 3.65
CA TYR A 359 -3.69 9.19 3.47
C TYR A 359 -4.36 8.94 2.11
N PHE A 360 -3.61 8.87 1.01
CA PHE A 360 -4.18 8.52 -0.30
C PHE A 360 -4.74 7.09 -0.34
N LEU A 361 -4.03 6.13 0.24
CA LEU A 361 -4.49 4.74 0.32
C LEU A 361 -5.87 4.64 1.00
N LYS A 362 -6.05 5.34 2.12
CA LYS A 362 -7.30 5.31 2.88
C LYS A 362 -8.42 6.12 2.21
N ASN A 363 -8.13 7.35 1.78
CA ASN A 363 -9.16 8.31 1.38
C ASN A 363 -9.46 8.31 -0.13
N ALA A 364 -8.50 7.91 -0.98
CA ALA A 364 -8.69 7.83 -2.43
C ALA A 364 -8.84 6.40 -2.94
N PHE A 365 -8.09 5.45 -2.36
CA PHE A 365 -8.01 4.07 -2.88
C PHE A 365 -8.73 3.03 -2.00
N ASN A 366 -9.52 3.46 -1.02
CA ASN A 366 -10.36 2.58 -0.18
C ASN A 366 -9.61 1.40 0.47
N ASP A 367 -8.38 1.64 0.95
CA ASP A 367 -7.50 0.62 1.54
C ASP A 367 -7.22 -0.60 0.62
N ASP A 368 -7.23 -0.39 -0.70
CA ASP A 368 -7.02 -1.44 -1.68
C ASP A 368 -5.65 -2.15 -1.53
N LYS A 369 -5.68 -3.48 -1.65
CA LYS A 369 -4.51 -4.34 -1.40
C LYS A 369 -3.42 -4.19 -2.45
N ILE A 370 -3.76 -3.91 -3.71
CA ILE A 370 -2.79 -3.70 -4.80
C ILE A 370 -1.98 -2.44 -4.50
N PHE A 371 -2.66 -1.34 -4.18
CA PHE A 371 -2.02 -0.07 -3.83
C PHE A 371 -1.17 -0.20 -2.57
N LYS A 372 -1.70 -0.81 -1.51
CA LYS A 372 -0.96 -1.06 -0.26
C LYS A 372 0.32 -1.87 -0.49
N LYS A 373 0.23 -2.95 -1.28
CA LYS A 373 1.39 -3.78 -1.62
C LYS A 373 2.43 -2.97 -2.41
N ARG A 374 1.99 -2.12 -3.34
CA ARG A 374 2.88 -1.30 -4.17
C ARG A 374 3.60 -0.23 -3.34
N ILE A 375 2.87 0.49 -2.48
CA ILE A 375 3.45 1.46 -1.55
C ILE A 375 4.51 0.78 -0.68
N ASN A 376 4.19 -0.34 -0.02
CA ASN A 376 5.14 -1.05 0.83
C ASN A 376 6.40 -1.50 0.06
N SER A 377 6.22 -2.06 -1.14
CA SER A 377 7.34 -2.50 -1.99
C SER A 377 8.21 -1.34 -2.45
N ASP A 378 7.63 -0.16 -2.69
CA ASP A 378 8.38 1.01 -3.13
C ASP A 378 9.17 1.62 -1.98
N PHE A 379 8.60 1.68 -0.77
CA PHE A 379 9.32 2.06 0.46
C PHE A 379 10.49 1.11 0.76
N GLU A 380 10.28 -0.21 0.65
CA GLU A 380 11.34 -1.21 0.76
C GLU A 380 12.42 -1.01 -0.32
N TYR A 381 12.04 -0.64 -1.53
CA TYR A 381 13.01 -0.38 -2.60
C TYR A 381 13.92 0.83 -2.29
N PHE A 382 13.35 2.02 -2.07
CA PHE A 382 14.20 3.23 -2.00
C PHE A 382 14.92 3.39 -0.64
N ILE A 383 14.37 2.90 0.48
CA ILE A 383 15.05 3.03 1.78
C ILE A 383 16.40 2.27 1.78
N ASN A 384 16.48 1.16 1.05
CA ASN A 384 17.67 0.33 0.95
C ASN A 384 18.67 0.80 -0.13
N LEU A 385 18.36 1.85 -0.91
CA LEU A 385 19.33 2.47 -1.80
C LEU A 385 20.42 3.24 -1.04
N ASN A 386 20.11 3.71 0.17
CA ASN A 386 21.08 4.40 1.03
C ASN A 386 21.59 3.46 2.12
N GLN A 387 22.89 3.12 2.06
CA GLN A 387 23.52 2.23 3.04
C GLN A 387 23.55 2.80 4.47
N ARG A 388 23.31 4.12 4.64
CA ARG A 388 23.24 4.79 5.94
C ARG A 388 21.84 4.77 6.57
N SER A 389 20.81 4.28 5.88
CA SER A 389 19.44 4.20 6.42
C SER A 389 19.35 3.48 7.78
N PRO A 390 20.04 2.34 8.03
CA PRO A 390 20.05 1.70 9.35
C PRO A 390 20.66 2.57 10.45
N GLU A 391 21.77 3.26 10.17
CA GLU A 391 22.43 4.20 11.10
C GLU A 391 21.50 5.38 11.42
N TYR A 392 20.91 5.98 10.38
CA TYR A 392 20.06 7.15 10.51
C TYR A 392 18.77 6.85 11.29
N LEU A 393 18.15 5.70 11.05
CA LEU A 393 17.00 5.27 11.83
C LEU A 393 17.36 5.06 13.30
N SER A 394 18.53 4.48 13.57
CA SER A 394 19.03 4.30 14.94
C SER A 394 19.30 5.64 15.64
N LEU A 395 19.89 6.61 14.94
CA LEU A 395 20.12 7.98 15.46
C LEU A 395 18.82 8.73 15.70
N PHE A 396 17.82 8.57 14.83
CA PHE A 396 16.50 9.17 15.02
C PHE A 396 15.82 8.64 16.29
N ILE A 397 15.81 7.31 16.48
CA ILE A 397 15.24 6.70 17.69
C ILE A 397 16.03 7.12 18.94
N ASP A 398 17.36 7.18 18.85
CA ASP A 398 18.23 7.66 19.93
C ASP A 398 17.94 9.13 20.32
N ASP A 399 17.65 10.01 19.36
CA ASP A 399 17.22 11.39 19.62
C ASP A 399 15.89 11.44 20.39
N LYS A 400 14.91 10.62 19.99
CA LYS A 400 13.58 10.57 20.64
C LYS A 400 13.61 9.98 22.06
N LEU A 401 14.60 9.15 22.38
CA LEU A 401 14.72 8.48 23.69
C LEU A 401 15.67 9.20 24.66
N LYS A 402 16.28 10.34 24.30
CA LYS A 402 17.21 11.09 25.16
C LYS A 402 16.52 12.13 26.06
N LYS A 403 17.01 12.27 27.29
CA LYS A 403 16.65 13.38 28.20
C LYS A 403 17.01 14.73 27.57
N GLY A 404 16.03 15.64 27.50
CA GLY A 404 16.22 17.01 26.99
C GLY A 404 16.13 17.16 25.46
N GLY A 405 15.55 16.19 24.75
CA GLY A 405 15.03 16.41 23.39
C GLY A 405 13.87 17.42 23.39
N LYS A 406 13.33 17.79 22.21
CA LYS A 406 12.07 18.57 22.14
C LYS A 406 11.04 17.88 23.04
N GLU A 407 10.46 18.63 23.98
CA GLU A 407 9.47 18.14 24.96
C GLU A 407 8.22 17.62 24.26
N LEU A 408 8.30 16.41 23.71
CA LEU A 408 7.17 15.63 23.23
C LEU A 408 6.58 14.90 24.44
N GLY A 409 5.26 14.79 24.49
CA GLY A 409 4.60 13.97 25.50
C GLY A 409 4.94 12.48 25.31
N ASP A 410 4.92 11.69 26.39
CA ASP A 410 5.22 10.25 26.33
C ASP A 410 4.38 9.51 25.25
N GLN A 411 3.11 9.89 25.09
CA GLN A 411 2.22 9.34 24.06
C GLN A 411 2.66 9.68 22.63
N GLU A 412 3.13 10.91 22.40
CA GLU A 412 3.61 11.33 21.09
C GLU A 412 4.90 10.59 20.71
N VAL A 413 5.77 10.36 21.69
CA VAL A 413 6.98 9.54 21.51
C VAL A 413 6.59 8.13 21.10
N GLU A 414 5.62 7.49 21.75
CA GLU A 414 5.17 6.15 21.38
C GLU A 414 4.66 6.05 19.94
N VAL A 415 3.85 7.02 19.49
CA VAL A 415 3.33 7.08 18.11
C VAL A 415 4.48 7.24 17.11
N VAL A 416 5.45 8.10 17.41
CA VAL A 416 6.63 8.30 16.55
C VAL A 416 7.47 7.02 16.47
N LEU A 417 7.64 6.30 17.58
CA LEU A 417 8.34 5.02 17.60
C LEU A 417 7.61 3.94 16.79
N ASP A 418 6.26 3.92 16.79
CA ASP A 418 5.49 2.97 15.98
C ASP A 418 5.68 3.24 14.50
N LYS A 419 5.67 4.51 14.11
CA LYS A 419 5.97 4.95 12.75
C LYS A 419 7.41 4.58 12.35
N ALA A 420 8.39 4.80 13.23
CA ALA A 420 9.78 4.40 12.99
C ALA A 420 9.92 2.88 12.80
N MET A 421 9.13 2.07 13.51
CA MET A 421 9.09 0.62 13.34
C MET A 421 8.48 0.17 12.01
N ILE A 422 7.63 0.98 11.36
CA ILE A 422 7.21 0.74 9.97
C ILE A 422 8.42 0.84 9.04
N LEU A 423 9.24 1.89 9.17
CA LEU A 423 10.46 2.03 8.37
C LEU A 423 11.48 0.93 8.67
N PHE A 424 11.63 0.54 9.94
CA PHE A 424 12.50 -0.57 10.34
C PHE A 424 12.15 -1.87 9.61
N ARG A 425 10.86 -2.16 9.43
CA ARG A 425 10.40 -3.37 8.71
C ARG A 425 10.87 -3.38 7.25
N TYR A 426 10.96 -2.22 6.62
CA TYR A 426 11.44 -2.06 5.24
C TYR A 426 12.96 -2.18 5.09
N LEU A 427 13.74 -2.12 6.18
CA LEU A 427 15.19 -2.30 6.10
C LEU A 427 15.55 -3.75 5.78
N GLU A 428 16.45 -3.95 4.82
CA GLU A 428 17.05 -5.26 4.54
C GLU A 428 18.17 -5.59 5.54
N GLU A 429 19.00 -4.63 5.93
CA GLU A 429 20.16 -4.82 6.80
C GLU A 429 19.86 -4.47 8.27
N LYS A 430 18.98 -5.26 8.92
CA LYS A 430 18.55 -5.03 10.32
C LYS A 430 19.65 -5.30 11.34
N ASP A 431 20.63 -6.12 11.01
CA ASP A 431 21.84 -6.37 11.81
C ASP A 431 22.77 -5.15 11.91
N VAL A 432 22.89 -4.37 10.82
CA VAL A 432 23.60 -3.07 10.85
C VAL A 432 22.87 -2.10 11.77
N PHE A 433 21.53 -2.04 11.70
CA PHE A 433 20.72 -1.27 12.65
C PHE A 433 20.98 -1.72 14.10
N GLU A 434 20.95 -3.04 14.37
CA GLU A 434 21.17 -3.62 15.69
C GLU A 434 22.49 -3.12 16.30
N ARG A 435 23.57 -3.12 15.49
CA ARG A 435 24.90 -2.68 15.91
C ARG A 435 24.91 -1.22 16.36
N TYR A 436 24.37 -0.31 15.54
CA TYR A 436 24.27 1.10 15.89
C TYR A 436 23.34 1.33 17.08
N TYR A 437 22.18 0.67 17.10
CA TYR A 437 21.21 0.78 18.19
C TYR A 437 21.83 0.34 19.52
N LYS A 438 22.57 -0.77 19.53
CA LYS A 438 23.31 -1.26 20.70
C LYS A 438 24.34 -0.25 21.20
N GLN A 439 25.10 0.39 20.31
CA GLN A 439 26.05 1.45 20.68
C GLN A 439 25.34 2.67 21.29
N HIS A 440 24.25 3.13 20.69
CA HIS A 440 23.48 4.25 21.18
C HIS A 440 22.83 3.96 22.53
N LEU A 441 22.19 2.79 22.68
CA LEU A 441 21.64 2.34 23.95
C LEU A 441 22.70 2.27 25.05
N ALA A 442 23.90 1.73 24.75
CA ALA A 442 24.99 1.64 25.72
C ALA A 442 25.39 3.04 26.23
N LYS A 443 25.52 4.02 25.33
CA LYS A 443 25.81 5.42 25.70
C LYS A 443 24.70 6.01 26.56
N ARG A 444 23.42 5.76 26.23
CA ARG A 444 22.28 6.29 27.01
C ARG A 444 22.23 5.69 28.42
N LEU A 445 22.43 4.38 28.56
CA LEU A 445 22.43 3.68 29.85
C LEU A 445 23.62 4.08 30.74
N LEU A 446 24.85 4.09 30.20
CA LEU A 446 26.05 4.39 31.00
C LEU A 446 26.12 5.87 31.43
N LEU A 447 25.64 6.78 30.58
CA LEU A 447 25.64 8.21 30.88
C LEU A 447 24.34 8.69 31.56
N ASN A 448 23.41 7.77 31.87
CA ASN A 448 22.10 8.07 32.46
C ASN A 448 21.32 9.16 31.69
N LYS A 449 21.31 9.04 30.36
CA LYS A 449 20.69 9.99 29.42
C LYS A 449 19.35 9.51 28.85
N SER A 450 18.86 8.33 29.20
CA SER A 450 17.55 7.81 28.75
C SER A 450 16.41 8.61 29.35
N ALA A 451 15.44 9.06 28.54
CA ALA A 451 14.29 9.83 29.01
C ALA A 451 13.42 9.03 29.99
N SER A 452 13.12 7.78 29.65
CA SER A 452 12.31 6.85 30.44
C SER A 452 12.80 5.41 30.24
N ASP A 453 12.97 4.68 31.33
CA ASP A 453 13.35 3.26 31.30
C ASP A 453 12.23 2.40 30.68
N ASP A 454 10.96 2.81 30.85
CA ASP A 454 9.82 2.09 30.30
C ASP A 454 9.71 2.28 28.79
N ALA A 455 9.99 3.49 28.29
CA ALA A 455 10.05 3.75 26.85
C ALA A 455 11.16 2.92 26.17
N GLU A 456 12.32 2.77 26.81
CA GLU A 456 13.41 1.95 26.30
C GLU A 456 13.05 0.45 26.27
N LYS A 457 12.42 -0.06 27.32
CA LYS A 457 11.93 -1.45 27.36
C LYS A 457 10.85 -1.69 26.32
N ASN A 458 9.93 -0.75 26.13
CA ASN A 458 8.88 -0.81 25.10
C ASN A 458 9.52 -0.89 23.71
N MET A 459 10.51 -0.04 23.41
CA MET A 459 11.24 -0.09 22.14
C MET A 459 11.93 -1.46 21.91
N ILE A 460 12.57 -2.02 22.94
CA ILE A 460 13.16 -3.37 22.84
C ILE A 460 12.07 -4.44 22.59
N SER A 461 10.91 -4.32 23.24
CA SER A 461 9.77 -5.21 23.00
C SER A 461 9.30 -5.18 21.54
N ARG A 462 9.22 -3.98 20.94
CA ARG A 462 8.89 -3.81 19.51
C ARG A 462 9.91 -4.49 18.60
N LEU A 463 11.21 -4.30 18.87
CA LEU A 463 12.28 -4.99 18.14
C LEU A 463 12.21 -6.52 18.28
N LYS A 464 11.83 -7.01 19.46
CA LYS A 464 11.66 -8.45 19.74
C LYS A 464 10.50 -9.05 18.96
N THR A 465 9.39 -8.33 18.83
CA THR A 465 8.23 -8.79 18.04
C THR A 465 8.60 -8.94 16.56
N GLU A 466 9.41 -8.02 16.01
CA GLU A 466 9.80 -8.05 14.60
C GLU A 466 10.93 -9.06 14.30
N CYS A 467 11.95 -9.16 15.15
CA CYS A 467 13.18 -9.92 14.86
C CYS A 467 13.40 -11.14 15.78
N GLY A 468 12.55 -11.34 16.79
CA GLY A 468 12.64 -12.43 17.75
C GLY A 468 13.59 -12.18 18.93
N CYS A 469 13.59 -13.11 19.89
CA CYS A 469 14.33 -13.00 21.14
C CYS A 469 15.85 -13.02 21.01
N GLN A 470 16.39 -13.67 19.97
CA GLN A 470 17.84 -13.74 19.74
C GLN A 470 18.41 -12.36 19.38
N PHE A 471 17.66 -11.57 18.62
CA PHE A 471 18.03 -10.20 18.24
C PHE A 471 18.12 -9.27 19.45
N THR A 472 17.17 -9.38 20.39
CA THR A 472 17.12 -8.49 21.56
C THR A 472 17.88 -8.98 22.78
N CYS A 473 18.36 -10.23 22.79
CA CYS A 473 18.98 -10.87 23.97
C CYS A 473 20.11 -10.03 24.57
N LYS A 474 21.00 -9.48 23.73
CA LYS A 474 22.12 -8.63 24.19
C LYS A 474 21.62 -7.31 24.77
N LEU A 475 20.60 -6.69 24.17
CA LEU A 475 20.00 -5.43 24.64
C LEU A 475 19.29 -5.61 25.99
N GLU A 476 18.52 -6.70 26.13
CA GLU A 476 17.90 -7.08 27.40
C GLU A 476 18.95 -7.39 28.48
N GLY A 477 20.06 -8.03 28.09
CA GLY A 477 21.21 -8.29 28.96
C GLY A 477 21.84 -7.00 29.50
N MET A 478 21.99 -5.97 28.66
CA MET A 478 22.50 -4.66 29.09
C MET A 478 21.61 -4.03 30.17
N PHE A 479 20.29 -4.12 30.06
CA PHE A 479 19.38 -3.65 31.12
C PHE A 479 19.54 -4.41 32.42
N LYS A 480 19.63 -5.75 32.34
CA LYS A 480 19.86 -6.60 33.52
C LYS A 480 21.17 -6.26 34.22
N ASP A 481 22.24 -6.00 33.47
CA ASP A 481 23.54 -5.60 34.01
C ASP A 481 23.46 -4.26 34.76
N ILE A 482 22.71 -3.27 34.25
CA ILE A 482 22.53 -1.99 34.93
C ILE A 482 21.76 -2.16 36.24
N THR A 483 20.65 -2.91 36.23
CA THR A 483 19.87 -3.18 37.45
C THR A 483 20.72 -3.93 38.48
N LEU A 484 21.41 -5.00 38.08
CA LEU A 484 22.26 -5.79 38.96
C LEU A 484 23.45 -4.99 39.49
N SER A 485 24.03 -4.11 38.67
CA SER A 485 25.12 -3.22 39.08
C SER A 485 24.69 -2.26 40.18
N ASN A 486 23.49 -1.69 40.09
CA ASN A 486 22.97 -0.80 41.12
C ASN A 486 22.81 -1.54 42.46
N SER A 487 22.20 -2.73 42.45
CA SER A 487 22.10 -3.56 43.66
C SER A 487 23.47 -3.98 44.21
N THR A 488 24.43 -4.31 43.33
CA THR A 488 25.79 -4.65 43.75
C THR A 488 26.52 -3.46 44.37
N ALA A 489 26.28 -2.25 43.87
CA ALA A 489 26.83 -1.02 44.42
C ALA A 489 26.24 -0.72 45.81
N ASP A 490 24.93 -0.94 46.02
CA ASP A 490 24.29 -0.86 47.34
C ASP A 490 24.90 -1.85 48.33
N ASP A 491 25.04 -3.11 47.93
CA ASP A 491 25.68 -4.14 48.72
C ASP A 491 27.12 -3.79 49.09
N PHE A 492 27.88 -3.19 48.16
CA PHE A 492 29.24 -2.76 48.43
C PHE A 492 29.28 -1.60 49.42
N ARG A 493 28.40 -0.61 49.28
CA ARG A 493 28.29 0.50 50.24
C ARG A 493 27.98 0.00 51.66
N LEU A 494 27.08 -0.97 51.78
CA LEU A 494 26.79 -1.64 53.06
C LEU A 494 28.01 -2.40 53.59
N HIS A 495 28.74 -3.11 52.74
CA HIS A 495 29.95 -3.81 53.14
C HIS A 495 31.03 -2.87 53.66
N VAL A 496 31.25 -1.74 52.98
CA VAL A 496 32.22 -0.71 53.37
C VAL A 496 31.87 -0.10 54.72
N SER A 497 30.58 0.21 54.96
CA SER A 497 30.15 0.78 56.24
C SER A 497 30.21 -0.23 57.39
N GLN A 498 29.78 -1.48 57.17
CA GLN A 498 29.80 -2.54 58.17
C GLN A 498 31.21 -2.94 58.59
N LYS A 499 32.11 -3.10 57.62
CA LYS A 499 33.52 -3.48 57.88
C LYS A 499 34.43 -2.27 58.13
N ARG A 500 33.90 -1.04 58.08
CA ARG A 500 34.65 0.22 58.22
C ARG A 500 35.90 0.25 57.34
N LEU A 501 35.73 -0.16 56.07
CA LEU A 501 36.85 -0.17 55.11
C LEU A 501 37.24 1.27 54.78
N ASN A 502 38.54 1.58 54.83
CA ASN A 502 39.05 2.87 54.40
C ASN A 502 39.20 2.87 52.86
N LEU A 503 38.47 3.75 52.18
CA LEU A 503 38.59 3.99 50.73
C LEU A 503 39.38 5.26 50.40
N ASN A 504 40.25 5.72 51.31
CA ASN A 504 41.06 6.93 51.15
C ASN A 504 40.24 8.20 50.86
N GLY A 505 39.03 8.29 51.43
CA GLY A 505 38.11 9.41 51.22
C GLY A 505 37.40 9.43 49.86
N ILE A 506 37.48 8.35 49.08
CA ILE A 506 36.86 8.24 47.75
C ILE A 506 35.45 7.65 47.87
N ASP A 507 34.46 8.35 47.30
CA ASP A 507 33.14 7.79 47.04
C ASP A 507 33.17 6.99 45.72
N LEU A 508 33.25 5.67 45.82
CA LEU A 508 33.41 4.77 44.69
C LEU A 508 32.08 4.15 44.26
N PHE A 509 31.71 4.38 43.00
CA PHE A 509 30.59 3.71 42.34
C PHE A 509 31.07 2.89 41.14
N VAL A 510 30.85 1.57 41.17
CA VAL A 510 31.29 0.65 40.11
C VAL A 510 30.09 0.01 39.43
N ARG A 511 30.09 0.03 38.09
CA ARG A 511 29.15 -0.74 37.26
C ARG A 511 29.87 -1.96 36.70
N VAL A 512 29.27 -3.14 36.86
CA VAL A 512 29.82 -4.40 36.35
C VAL A 512 29.00 -4.84 35.15
N LEU A 513 29.66 -4.96 34.00
CA LEU A 513 29.03 -5.19 32.71
C LEU A 513 29.46 -6.56 32.17
N THR A 514 28.54 -7.33 31.61
CA THR A 514 28.81 -8.66 31.06
C THR A 514 29.49 -8.55 29.70
N THR A 515 30.71 -9.09 29.59
CA THR A 515 31.45 -9.15 28.32
C THR A 515 30.65 -9.86 27.24
N GLY A 516 30.51 -9.24 26.06
CA GLY A 516 29.72 -9.75 24.93
C GLY A 516 28.33 -9.11 24.78
N PHE A 517 27.71 -8.65 25.87
CA PHE A 517 26.45 -7.89 25.80
C PHE A 517 26.69 -6.44 25.41
N TRP A 518 27.77 -5.84 25.88
CA TRP A 518 28.10 -4.43 25.65
C TRP A 518 29.00 -4.24 24.42
N PRO A 519 28.92 -3.08 23.75
CA PRO A 519 29.84 -2.72 22.67
C PRO A 519 31.14 -2.17 23.28
N THR A 520 31.98 -3.04 23.83
CA THR A 520 33.30 -2.65 24.34
C THR A 520 34.30 -2.62 23.19
N GLN A 521 35.03 -1.51 23.04
CA GLN A 521 36.11 -1.39 22.06
C GLN A 521 37.30 -2.26 22.51
N SER A 522 37.92 -2.96 21.56
CA SER A 522 39.09 -3.83 21.79
C SER A 522 40.41 -3.06 21.94
N THR A 523 40.34 -1.76 22.23
CA THR A 523 41.52 -0.89 22.36
C THR A 523 42.31 -1.22 23.63
N ASN A 524 43.61 -0.95 23.59
CA ASN A 524 44.49 -1.11 24.73
C ASN A 524 44.11 -0.05 25.79
N ASN A 525 43.24 -0.41 26.73
CA ASN A 525 42.66 0.51 27.71
C ASN A 525 43.54 0.65 28.97
N GLN A 526 44.86 0.58 28.78
CA GLN A 526 45.83 0.81 29.83
C GLN A 526 45.73 2.25 30.32
N CYS A 527 45.84 2.40 31.64
CA CYS A 527 45.83 3.67 32.35
C CYS A 527 46.36 3.43 33.76
N ASN A 528 47.47 4.07 34.07
CA ASN A 528 48.00 4.12 35.43
C ASN A 528 47.10 4.99 36.30
N LEU A 529 46.20 4.35 37.04
CA LEU A 529 45.33 5.05 37.98
C LEU A 529 46.12 5.56 39.19
N PRO A 530 45.78 6.74 39.73
CA PRO A 530 46.32 7.23 41.00
C PRO A 530 46.18 6.20 42.12
N SER A 531 47.17 6.14 43.02
CA SER A 531 47.27 5.12 44.08
C SER A 531 45.98 5.00 44.92
N ALA A 532 45.43 6.12 45.37
CA ALA A 532 44.21 6.13 46.17
C ALA A 532 43.01 5.49 45.44
N VAL A 533 42.83 5.80 44.15
CA VAL A 533 41.75 5.24 43.31
C VAL A 533 41.97 3.74 43.05
N ARG A 534 43.23 3.35 42.80
CA ARG A 534 43.62 1.95 42.59
C ARG A 534 43.31 1.12 43.82
N GLU A 535 43.65 1.59 45.02
CA GLU A 535 43.36 0.93 46.28
C GLU A 535 41.86 0.80 46.54
N ALA A 536 41.09 1.87 46.32
CA ALA A 536 39.64 1.83 46.44
C ALA A 536 39.01 0.80 45.48
N TYR A 537 39.48 0.74 44.23
CA TYR A 537 39.05 -0.28 43.27
C TYR A 537 39.44 -1.70 43.70
N GLN A 538 40.64 -1.90 44.27
CA GLN A 538 41.07 -3.22 44.77
C GLN A 538 40.18 -3.73 45.91
N CYS A 539 39.69 -2.84 46.78
CA CYS A 539 38.68 -3.18 47.79
C CYS A 539 37.39 -3.70 47.15
N PHE A 540 36.88 -3.01 46.12
CA PHE A 540 35.72 -3.48 45.36
C PHE A 540 35.99 -4.82 44.64
N HIS A 541 37.16 -4.96 44.01
CA HIS A 541 37.56 -6.15 43.27
C HIS A 541 37.54 -7.40 44.16
N ARG A 542 38.13 -7.32 45.37
CA ARG A 542 38.10 -8.42 46.35
C ARG A 542 36.70 -8.72 46.83
N PHE A 543 35.89 -7.69 47.12
CA PHE A 543 34.50 -7.85 47.50
C PHE A 543 33.70 -8.60 46.43
N TYR A 544 33.81 -8.18 45.17
CA TYR A 544 33.07 -8.79 44.07
C TYR A 544 33.46 -10.26 43.86
N LEU A 545 34.76 -10.56 43.82
CA LEU A 545 35.23 -11.93 43.63
C LEU A 545 34.88 -12.86 44.79
N SER A 546 34.78 -12.33 46.02
CA SER A 546 34.32 -13.12 47.18
C SER A 546 32.88 -13.61 47.06
N LYS A 547 32.03 -12.86 46.32
CA LYS A 547 30.63 -13.22 46.06
C LYS A 547 30.46 -13.98 44.75
N HIS A 548 31.37 -13.80 43.79
CA HIS A 548 31.27 -14.33 42.43
C HIS A 548 32.51 -15.12 42.02
N ASN A 549 32.63 -16.33 42.56
CA ASN A 549 33.71 -17.26 42.27
C ASN A 549 33.77 -17.62 40.77
N GLY A 550 34.97 -17.69 40.21
CA GLY A 550 35.21 -18.06 38.81
C GLY A 550 35.02 -16.93 37.79
N ARG A 551 34.77 -15.69 38.23
CA ARG A 551 34.72 -14.52 37.34
C ARG A 551 36.05 -13.77 37.30
N GLN A 552 36.29 -13.06 36.19
CA GLN A 552 37.40 -12.12 36.05
C GLN A 552 36.84 -10.73 35.77
N LEU A 553 37.35 -9.72 36.48
CA LEU A 553 37.02 -8.32 36.24
C LEU A 553 38.12 -7.65 35.41
N THR A 554 37.72 -6.90 34.39
CA THR A 554 38.61 -6.04 33.61
C THR A 554 38.10 -4.61 33.72
N LEU A 555 38.92 -3.70 34.24
CA LEU A 555 38.55 -2.30 34.39
C LEU A 555 38.58 -1.58 33.03
N GLN A 556 37.62 -0.68 32.81
CA GLN A 556 37.48 0.09 31.57
C GLN A 556 37.58 1.60 31.86
N PRO A 557 38.80 2.16 31.95
CA PRO A 557 39.00 3.58 32.30
C PRO A 557 38.33 4.56 31.31
N SER A 558 38.25 4.21 30.03
CA SER A 558 37.64 5.05 28.99
C SER A 558 36.14 5.34 29.19
N LEU A 559 35.44 4.53 30.00
CA LEU A 559 34.00 4.66 30.25
C LEU A 559 33.68 5.30 31.61
N GLY A 560 34.70 5.64 32.41
CA GLY A 560 34.54 6.18 33.75
C GLY A 560 34.49 7.71 33.79
N SER A 561 34.03 8.22 34.93
CA SER A 561 34.03 9.65 35.27
C SER A 561 34.37 9.85 36.73
N ALA A 562 34.95 10.99 37.07
CA ALA A 562 35.28 11.39 38.43
C ALA A 562 34.88 12.85 38.69
N ASP A 563 34.56 13.14 39.95
CA ASP A 563 34.41 14.51 40.45
C ASP A 563 35.64 14.84 41.30
N LEU A 564 36.38 15.88 40.91
CA LEU A 564 37.58 16.33 41.60
C LEU A 564 37.32 17.67 42.28
N ILE A 565 37.69 17.77 43.56
CA ILE A 565 37.72 19.06 44.26
C ILE A 565 39.05 19.73 43.92
N SER A 566 39.00 20.87 43.24
CA SER A 566 40.16 21.61 42.76
C SER A 566 40.21 22.98 43.40
N ILE A 567 41.42 23.40 43.81
CA ILE A 567 41.70 24.69 44.43
C ILE A 567 42.61 25.47 43.47
N PHE A 568 42.21 26.68 43.12
CA PHE A 568 42.98 27.60 42.28
C PHE A 568 43.34 28.84 43.08
N TYR A 569 44.58 29.29 42.98
CA TYR A 569 45.11 30.33 43.85
C TYR A 569 45.01 31.74 43.25
N GLY A 570 44.61 31.91 41.98
CA GLY A 570 44.51 33.23 41.34
C GLY A 570 45.86 33.82 40.96
N LYS A 571 45.86 34.99 40.30
CA LYS A 571 47.09 35.75 40.10
C LYS A 571 47.50 36.45 41.40
N PRO A 572 48.80 36.49 41.75
CA PRO A 572 49.30 37.44 42.72
C PRO A 572 48.86 38.85 42.31
N LYS A 573 48.37 39.66 43.25
CA LYS A 573 48.13 41.09 42.99
C LYS A 573 49.48 41.78 42.89
N GLU A 574 49.84 42.27 41.71
CA GLU A 574 50.82 43.33 41.56
C GLU A 574 50.04 44.64 41.68
N ASP A 575 50.08 45.28 42.85
CA ASP A 575 49.62 46.66 42.96
C ASP A 575 50.73 47.56 42.40
N GLU A 576 50.47 48.24 41.28
CA GLU A 576 51.31 49.33 40.78
C GLU A 576 51.25 50.48 41.81
N VAL A 577 52.19 50.48 42.75
CA VAL A 577 52.53 51.67 43.53
C VAL A 577 53.93 52.09 43.10
N GLU A 578 54.02 53.32 42.61
CA GLU A 578 55.26 53.95 42.15
C GLU A 578 56.41 53.73 43.14
N GLY A 579 57.47 53.06 42.68
CA GLY A 579 58.83 53.33 43.17
C GLY A 579 59.52 52.32 44.08
N GLU A 580 58.84 51.39 44.77
CA GLU A 580 59.55 50.41 45.62
C GLU A 580 58.90 49.01 45.61
N MET A 581 59.64 48.01 45.11
CA MET A 581 59.28 46.60 45.21
C MET A 581 59.33 46.14 46.68
N ARG A 582 58.16 46.02 47.32
CA ARG A 582 57.98 45.18 48.51
C ARG A 582 57.03 44.04 48.17
N PRO A 583 57.41 42.77 48.39
CA PRO A 583 56.47 41.66 48.30
C PRO A 583 55.49 41.74 49.46
N THR A 584 54.28 42.26 49.23
CA THR A 584 53.18 42.14 50.18
C THR A 584 52.42 40.84 49.91
N THR A 585 52.55 39.89 50.84
CA THR A 585 51.79 38.63 50.91
C THR A 585 50.30 38.91 51.19
N THR A 586 49.57 39.44 50.21
CA THR A 586 48.11 39.37 50.20
C THR A 586 47.68 38.25 49.26
N VAL A 587 47.42 37.09 49.86
CA VAL A 587 47.00 35.86 49.17
C VAL A 587 45.71 36.15 48.40
N SER A 588 45.77 36.00 47.08
CA SER A 588 44.59 36.01 46.22
C SER A 588 43.57 34.98 46.72
N LYS A 589 42.29 35.38 46.78
CA LYS A 589 41.22 34.56 47.36
C LYS A 589 41.17 33.18 46.68
N GLU A 590 41.44 32.12 47.44
CA GLU A 590 41.35 30.73 46.98
C GLU A 590 39.98 30.48 46.35
N ARG A 591 39.98 29.85 45.17
CA ARG A 591 38.76 29.49 44.44
C ARG A 591 38.64 27.98 44.40
N LYS A 592 37.56 27.47 44.97
CA LYS A 592 37.25 26.04 44.98
C LYS A 592 36.21 25.72 43.91
N HIS A 593 36.52 24.75 43.07
CA HIS A 593 35.60 24.23 42.05
C HIS A 593 35.54 22.71 42.13
N THR A 594 34.37 22.13 41.84
CA THR A 594 34.26 20.68 41.59
C THR A 594 34.32 20.43 40.09
N LEU A 595 35.35 19.76 39.62
CA LEU A 595 35.52 19.40 38.21
C LEU A 595 34.95 18.01 37.95
N GLN A 596 33.90 17.92 37.13
CA GLN A 596 33.40 16.65 36.63
C GLN A 596 34.14 16.30 35.33
N VAL A 597 34.96 15.26 35.37
CA VAL A 597 35.90 14.88 34.31
C VAL A 597 35.82 13.39 33.98
N SER A 598 36.36 12.97 32.83
CA SER A 598 36.58 11.54 32.54
C SER A 598 37.70 10.96 33.39
N THR A 599 37.79 9.63 33.49
CA THR A 599 38.88 8.96 34.23
C THR A 599 40.26 9.28 33.66
N TYR A 600 40.41 9.42 32.34
CA TYR A 600 41.68 9.85 31.74
C TYR A 600 42.05 11.28 32.14
N GLN A 601 41.09 12.20 32.09
CA GLN A 601 41.31 13.57 32.56
C GLN A 601 41.64 13.63 34.05
N MET A 602 41.02 12.76 34.88
CA MET A 602 41.36 12.62 36.29
C MET A 602 42.81 12.18 36.48
N ALA A 603 43.26 11.15 35.76
CA ALA A 603 44.65 10.66 35.83
C ALA A 603 45.64 11.78 35.45
N ILE A 604 45.36 12.52 34.39
CA ILE A 604 46.17 13.67 33.94
C ILE A 604 46.22 14.77 35.01
N LEU A 605 45.06 15.21 35.52
CA LEU A 605 44.99 16.30 36.51
C LEU A 605 45.73 15.95 37.81
N MET A 606 45.71 14.68 38.22
CA MET A 606 46.38 14.24 39.44
C MET A 606 47.91 14.30 39.35
N LEU A 607 48.50 14.26 38.14
CA LEU A 607 49.95 14.43 37.97
C LEU A 607 50.44 15.80 38.44
N PHE A 608 49.61 16.84 38.27
CA PHE A 608 49.98 18.21 38.60
C PHE A 608 50.07 18.49 40.11
N ASN A 609 49.63 17.55 40.95
CA ASN A 609 49.87 17.60 42.39
C ASN A 609 51.31 17.19 42.77
N THR A 610 52.08 16.60 41.84
CA THR A 610 53.45 16.14 42.08
C THR A 610 54.51 17.02 41.41
N LYS A 611 54.17 17.65 40.28
CA LYS A 611 55.06 18.51 39.48
C LYS A 611 54.20 19.55 38.76
N GLU A 612 54.64 20.82 38.77
CA GLU A 612 53.86 21.97 38.25
C GLU A 612 53.77 22.03 36.72
N CYS A 613 54.75 21.46 36.01
CA CYS A 613 54.86 21.52 34.56
C CYS A 613 55.15 20.13 33.97
N TRP A 614 54.35 19.74 32.98
CA TRP A 614 54.47 18.45 32.28
C TRP A 614 54.48 18.64 30.77
N THR A 615 55.29 17.84 30.07
CA THR A 615 55.18 17.72 28.60
C THR A 615 54.11 16.69 28.21
N PHE A 616 53.64 16.71 26.96
CA PHE A 616 52.73 15.70 26.45
C PHE A 616 53.35 14.29 26.49
N GLU A 617 54.63 14.15 26.14
CA GLU A 617 55.35 12.88 26.19
C GLU A 617 55.51 12.34 27.61
N GLU A 618 55.86 13.19 28.58
CA GLU A 618 55.95 12.80 30.00
C GLU A 618 54.58 12.35 30.54
N MET A 619 53.50 13.06 30.19
CA MET A 619 52.14 12.65 30.57
C MET A 619 51.75 11.31 29.95
N HIS A 620 52.15 11.03 28.71
CA HIS A 620 51.91 9.75 28.06
C HIS A 620 52.61 8.60 28.79
N GLN A 621 53.90 8.77 29.13
CA GLN A 621 54.69 7.77 29.84
C GLN A 621 54.16 7.48 31.25
N GLU A 622 53.81 8.52 32.01
CA GLU A 622 53.32 8.34 33.39
C GLU A 622 51.91 7.76 33.46
N THR A 623 51.02 8.21 32.57
CA THR A 623 49.62 7.75 32.58
C THR A 623 49.39 6.45 31.83
N ASP A 624 50.27 6.07 30.90
CA ASP A 624 50.13 4.92 30.00
C ASP A 624 48.82 4.93 29.18
N ILE A 625 48.29 6.14 28.92
CA ILE A 625 47.09 6.34 28.11
C ILE A 625 47.51 6.41 26.64
N ASN A 626 46.82 5.72 25.74
CA ASN A 626 47.08 5.81 24.30
C ASN A 626 47.13 7.27 23.81
N GLU A 627 48.10 7.58 22.95
CA GLU A 627 48.36 8.95 22.47
C GLU A 627 47.11 9.67 21.94
N LYS A 628 46.25 8.97 21.17
CA LYS A 628 45.02 9.54 20.62
C LYS A 628 44.01 9.90 21.71
N ASP A 629 43.86 9.04 22.72
CA ASP A 629 42.92 9.24 23.82
C ASP A 629 43.45 10.28 24.82
N LEU A 630 44.76 10.32 25.03
CA LEU A 630 45.44 11.36 25.82
C LEU A 630 45.21 12.73 25.17
N GLN A 631 45.41 12.85 23.86
CA GLN A 631 45.15 14.08 23.12
C GLN A 631 43.68 14.52 23.22
N ARG A 632 42.72 13.59 23.07
CA ARG A 632 41.27 13.86 23.20
C ARG A 632 40.87 14.27 24.62
N ALA A 633 41.50 13.71 25.64
CA ALA A 633 41.28 14.06 27.05
C ALA A 633 41.86 15.44 27.38
N LEU A 634 43.03 15.77 26.83
CA LEU A 634 43.77 17.00 27.10
C LEU A 634 43.21 18.23 26.35
N LEU A 635 42.69 18.05 25.13
CA LEU A 635 42.23 19.17 24.30
C LEU A 635 41.16 20.06 24.97
N PRO A 636 40.12 19.52 25.63
CA PRO A 636 39.16 20.35 26.39
C PRO A 636 39.79 21.11 27.55
N LEU A 637 40.81 20.53 28.20
CA LEU A 637 41.46 21.09 29.39
C LEU A 637 42.43 22.24 29.04
N ALA A 638 43.07 22.20 27.87
CA ALA A 638 44.02 23.23 27.45
C ALA A 638 43.43 24.21 26.42
N MET A 639 42.66 23.71 25.45
CA MET A 639 42.23 24.44 24.26
C MET A 639 40.71 24.60 24.15
N GLY A 640 39.95 24.14 25.15
CA GLY A 640 38.50 24.22 25.19
C GLY A 640 37.93 25.63 25.37
N LYS A 641 36.69 25.74 25.86
CA LYS A 641 36.11 27.05 26.21
C LYS A 641 36.88 27.68 27.37
N PRO A 642 37.02 29.01 27.47
CA PRO A 642 37.71 29.65 28.60
C PRO A 642 37.24 29.16 29.98
N SER A 643 35.94 28.88 30.13
CA SER A 643 35.34 28.30 31.35
C SER A 643 35.68 26.82 31.61
N GLN A 644 36.54 26.20 30.80
CA GLN A 644 37.00 24.80 30.90
C GLN A 644 38.54 24.68 30.78
N ARG A 645 39.25 25.79 30.53
CA ARG A 645 40.72 25.80 30.34
C ARG A 645 41.44 25.74 31.68
N ILE A 646 41.65 24.53 32.17
CA ILE A 646 42.40 24.23 33.39
C ILE A 646 43.91 24.35 33.15
N PHE A 647 44.38 24.11 31.93
CA PHE A 647 45.79 24.21 31.57
C PHE A 647 46.09 25.43 30.69
N ILE A 648 47.29 25.98 30.88
CA ILE A 648 47.94 26.89 29.93
C ILE A 648 48.95 26.05 29.14
N LYS A 649 48.83 26.09 27.83
CA LYS A 649 49.79 25.52 26.90
C LYS A 649 50.80 26.60 26.50
N GLU A 650 52.09 26.34 26.70
CA GLU A 650 53.13 27.34 26.37
C GLU A 650 53.18 27.67 24.88
N SER A 651 53.00 26.67 24.01
CA SER A 651 52.98 26.89 22.58
C SER A 651 51.60 27.40 22.13
N LYS A 652 51.57 28.49 21.35
CA LYS A 652 50.32 29.17 20.92
C LYS A 652 49.58 28.45 19.78
N THR A 653 50.00 27.24 19.41
CA THR A 653 49.44 26.49 18.28
C THR A 653 48.25 25.64 18.71
N LYS A 654 47.31 25.40 17.78
CA LYS A 654 46.12 24.58 18.03
C LYS A 654 46.44 23.10 18.21
N ASP A 655 47.47 22.60 17.55
CA ASP A 655 47.85 21.18 17.55
C ASP A 655 48.77 20.85 18.73
N ILE A 656 48.50 19.74 19.42
CA ILE A 656 49.32 19.26 20.54
C ILE A 656 50.49 18.44 19.98
N LYS A 657 51.72 18.85 20.29
CA LYS A 657 52.96 18.19 19.93
C LYS A 657 53.58 17.48 21.15
N PRO A 658 54.44 16.47 20.95
CA PRO A 658 55.09 15.73 22.05
C PRO A 658 55.80 16.60 23.09
N ASN A 659 56.50 17.65 22.63
CA ASN A 659 57.27 18.55 23.50
C ASN A 659 56.47 19.76 24.01
N ASP A 660 55.16 19.85 23.74
CA ASP A 660 54.34 20.94 24.26
C ASP A 660 54.25 20.84 25.79
N ARG A 661 54.51 21.96 26.47
CA ARG A 661 54.48 22.07 27.94
C ARG A 661 53.15 22.63 28.41
N PHE A 662 52.64 22.02 29.48
CA PHE A 662 51.37 22.36 30.11
C PHE A 662 51.62 22.72 31.57
N ILE A 663 50.98 23.81 32.02
CA ILE A 663 50.99 24.29 33.41
C ILE A 663 49.55 24.56 33.87
N ILE A 664 49.31 24.56 35.18
CA ILE A 664 47.99 24.89 35.74
C ILE A 664 47.65 26.37 35.52
N ASN A 665 46.43 26.64 35.07
CA ASN A 665 45.88 27.98 34.97
C ASN A 665 45.30 28.43 36.32
N ASP A 666 46.14 28.94 37.23
CA ASP A 666 45.65 29.46 38.53
C ASP A 666 44.68 30.66 38.39
N SER A 667 44.68 31.32 37.23
CA SER A 667 43.72 32.38 36.90
C SER A 667 42.32 31.87 36.51
N PHE A 668 42.11 30.55 36.49
CA PHE A 668 40.85 29.95 36.07
C PHE A 668 39.64 30.52 36.83
N THR A 669 38.56 30.76 36.09
CA THR A 669 37.27 31.21 36.64
C THR A 669 36.11 30.54 35.90
N SER A 670 35.07 30.22 36.65
CA SER A 670 33.80 29.74 36.12
C SER A 670 32.64 30.36 36.91
N LYS A 671 31.55 30.66 36.21
CA LYS A 671 30.28 31.08 36.84
C LYS A 671 29.63 29.94 37.63
N LEU A 672 29.96 28.68 37.29
CA LEU A 672 29.44 27.49 37.94
C LEU A 672 30.45 26.94 38.96
N TYR A 673 29.98 26.62 40.16
CA TYR A 673 30.78 25.96 41.19
C TYR A 673 31.22 24.55 40.73
N ARG A 674 30.29 23.79 40.14
CA ARG A 674 30.55 22.50 39.52
C ARG A 674 30.74 22.66 38.01
N VAL A 675 31.95 22.41 37.53
CA VAL A 675 32.32 22.58 36.12
C VAL A 675 32.39 21.23 35.45
N LYS A 676 31.58 21.03 34.42
CA LYS A 676 31.60 19.80 33.62
C LYS A 676 32.53 19.95 32.43
N ILE A 677 33.54 19.09 32.37
CA ILE A 677 34.52 19.03 31.29
C ILE A 677 34.42 17.63 30.69
N ASN A 678 33.59 17.50 29.67
CA ASN A 678 33.49 16.22 28.96
C ASN A 678 34.65 16.11 27.95
N PRO A 679 35.25 14.92 27.79
CA PRO A 679 36.15 14.67 26.67
C PRO A 679 35.40 14.87 25.34
N ILE A 680 36.15 15.11 24.26
CA ILE A 680 35.57 15.21 22.92
C ILE A 680 35.11 13.81 22.50
N THR A 681 33.83 13.52 22.71
CA THR A 681 33.17 12.35 22.14
C THR A 681 32.49 12.74 20.84
N ALA A 682 32.86 12.08 19.74
CA ALA A 682 32.16 12.26 18.48
C ALA A 682 30.67 11.90 18.64
N LYS A 683 29.79 12.77 18.16
CA LYS A 683 28.33 12.53 18.17
C LYS A 683 27.94 11.43 17.18
N THR A 684 28.71 11.28 16.12
CA THR A 684 28.53 10.33 15.02
C THR A 684 29.87 9.69 14.72
N GLU A 685 29.87 8.43 14.28
CA GLU A 685 31.11 7.76 13.84
C GLU A 685 31.70 8.51 12.64
N SER A 686 33.02 8.66 12.64
CA SER A 686 33.78 9.11 11.47
C SER A 686 33.76 8.03 10.37
N ASP A 687 34.03 8.38 9.12
CA ASP A 687 33.99 7.39 8.03
C ASP A 687 34.94 6.18 8.23
N PRO A 688 36.16 6.35 8.78
CA PRO A 688 36.99 5.21 9.16
C PRO A 688 36.34 4.30 10.23
N GLU A 689 35.71 4.90 11.26
CA GLU A 689 34.99 4.14 12.31
C GLU A 689 33.78 3.41 11.72
N ARG A 690 33.05 4.04 10.79
CA ARG A 690 31.94 3.40 10.08
C ARG A 690 32.39 2.20 9.26
N GLN A 691 33.51 2.34 8.54
CA GLN A 691 34.07 1.23 7.75
C GLN A 691 34.50 0.08 8.66
N GLU A 692 35.07 0.37 9.82
CA GLU A 692 35.39 -0.66 10.83
C GLU A 692 34.13 -1.32 11.38
N THR A 693 33.10 -0.55 11.72
CA THR A 693 31.79 -1.06 12.15
C THR A 693 31.19 -1.97 11.09
N ARG A 694 31.24 -1.57 9.81
CA ARG A 694 30.77 -2.37 8.67
C ARG A 694 31.53 -3.69 8.54
N SER A 695 32.86 -3.65 8.60
CA SER A 695 33.72 -4.84 8.53
C SER A 695 33.37 -5.85 9.64
N LYS A 696 33.14 -5.36 10.87
CA LYS A 696 32.74 -6.22 11.99
C LYS A 696 31.39 -6.90 11.77
N VAL A 697 30.41 -6.17 11.22
CA VAL A 697 29.10 -6.75 10.86
C VAL A 697 29.28 -7.82 9.78
N GLU A 698 30.11 -7.58 8.77
CA GLU A 698 30.39 -8.57 7.72
C GLU A 698 31.09 -9.82 8.26
N ASP A 699 31.98 -9.68 9.23
CA ASP A 699 32.61 -10.81 9.92
C ASP A 699 31.58 -11.61 10.75
N ASP A 700 30.69 -10.95 11.47
CA ASP A 700 29.60 -11.60 12.20
C ASP A 700 28.67 -12.37 11.24
N ARG A 701 28.34 -11.80 10.07
CA ARG A 701 27.53 -12.48 9.03
C ARG A 701 28.16 -13.78 8.55
N LYS A 702 29.50 -13.89 8.47
CA LYS A 702 30.17 -15.14 8.09
C LYS A 702 29.82 -16.27 9.05
N HIS A 703 29.88 -16.00 10.35
CA HIS A 703 29.58 -16.98 11.40
C HIS A 703 28.09 -17.34 11.41
N GLU A 704 27.20 -16.36 11.20
CA GLU A 704 25.75 -16.61 11.16
C GLU A 704 25.33 -17.46 9.97
N ILE A 705 25.92 -17.22 8.79
CA ILE A 705 25.69 -18.04 7.59
C ILE A 705 26.22 -19.46 7.81
N ASP A 706 27.43 -19.61 8.36
CA ASP A 706 27.98 -20.92 8.68
C ASP A 706 27.06 -21.72 9.61
N ALA A 707 26.61 -21.08 10.70
CA ALA A 707 25.70 -21.69 11.66
C ALA A 707 24.34 -22.04 11.04
N ALA A 708 23.83 -21.23 10.11
CA ALA A 708 22.61 -21.51 9.37
C ALA A 708 22.78 -22.73 8.46
N ILE A 709 23.85 -22.76 7.65
CA ILE A 709 24.17 -23.88 6.76
C ILE A 709 24.31 -25.19 7.56
N VAL A 710 25.11 -25.18 8.63
CA VAL A 710 25.37 -26.36 9.45
C VAL A 710 24.08 -26.87 10.10
N ARG A 711 23.24 -25.99 10.67
CA ARG A 711 21.95 -26.42 11.25
C ARG A 711 21.02 -27.06 10.22
N THR A 712 20.92 -26.47 9.03
CA THR A 712 20.09 -26.99 7.93
C THR A 712 20.60 -28.35 7.46
N MET A 713 21.89 -28.45 7.18
CA MET A 713 22.52 -29.68 6.69
C MET A 713 22.55 -30.80 7.74
N LYS A 714 22.77 -30.48 9.01
CA LYS A 714 22.71 -31.46 10.10
C LYS A 714 21.34 -32.13 10.21
N THR A 715 20.27 -31.36 9.97
CA THR A 715 18.87 -31.84 10.03
C THR A 715 18.49 -32.62 8.79
N ARG A 716 18.85 -32.13 7.60
CA ARG A 716 18.39 -32.66 6.32
C ARG A 716 19.30 -33.74 5.73
N LYS A 717 20.55 -33.82 6.22
CA LYS A 717 21.65 -34.73 5.82
C LYS A 717 22.15 -34.54 4.39
N THR A 718 21.25 -34.46 3.43
CA THR A 718 21.56 -34.27 2.01
C THR A 718 20.65 -33.20 1.42
N MET A 719 21.20 -32.27 0.64
CA MET A 719 20.40 -31.20 0.03
C MET A 719 21.05 -30.67 -1.26
N SER A 720 20.23 -30.26 -2.22
CA SER A 720 20.71 -29.59 -3.44
C SER A 720 21.17 -28.16 -3.16
N HIS A 721 22.10 -27.67 -3.97
CA HIS A 721 22.63 -26.31 -3.87
C HIS A 721 21.54 -25.23 -3.88
N THR A 722 20.59 -25.33 -4.81
CA THR A 722 19.50 -24.35 -4.94
C THR A 722 18.60 -24.34 -3.70
N GLN A 723 18.24 -25.52 -3.18
CA GLN A 723 17.42 -25.63 -1.97
C GLN A 723 18.16 -25.13 -0.73
N LEU A 724 19.46 -25.44 -0.60
CA LEU A 724 20.26 -24.99 0.52
C LEU A 724 20.38 -23.47 0.56
N ILE A 725 20.65 -22.83 -0.59
CA ILE A 725 20.66 -21.37 -0.68
C ILE A 725 19.29 -20.80 -0.29
N ALA A 726 18.20 -21.33 -0.84
CA ALA A 726 16.85 -20.83 -0.54
C ALA A 726 16.51 -20.95 0.96
N GLU A 727 16.81 -22.08 1.58
CA GLU A 727 16.53 -22.33 3.01
C GLU A 727 17.38 -21.43 3.91
N VAL A 728 18.68 -21.27 3.62
CA VAL A 728 19.58 -20.39 4.37
C VAL A 728 19.17 -18.93 4.25
N SER A 729 18.84 -18.47 3.03
CA SER A 729 18.32 -17.13 2.81
C SER A 729 17.01 -16.91 3.57
N HIS A 730 16.10 -17.88 3.57
CA HIS A 730 14.85 -17.79 4.33
C HIS A 730 15.08 -17.68 5.84
N GLN A 731 15.99 -18.49 6.40
CA GLN A 731 16.31 -18.47 7.83
C GLN A 731 16.95 -17.15 8.28
N LEU A 732 17.75 -16.51 7.42
CA LEU A 732 18.48 -15.27 7.75
C LEU A 732 17.71 -13.99 7.41
N LYS A 733 16.65 -14.06 6.60
CA LYS A 733 15.85 -12.92 6.12
C LYS A 733 15.36 -11.98 7.23
N ALA A 734 15.12 -12.50 8.43
CA ALA A 734 14.69 -11.70 9.58
C ALA A 734 15.77 -10.72 10.08
N ARG A 735 17.06 -10.94 9.73
CA ARG A 735 18.20 -10.11 10.18
C ARG A 735 18.89 -9.42 9.02
N PHE A 736 19.19 -10.14 7.94
CA PHE A 736 19.78 -9.59 6.71
C PHE A 736 19.49 -10.49 5.51
N MET A 737 19.63 -9.95 4.30
CA MET A 737 19.49 -10.72 3.06
C MET A 737 20.89 -11.15 2.53
N PRO A 738 21.34 -12.39 2.78
CA PRO A 738 22.63 -12.85 2.25
C PRO A 738 22.57 -13.02 0.71
N SER A 739 23.61 -12.55 0.01
CA SER A 739 23.71 -12.80 -1.43
C SER A 739 23.99 -14.28 -1.72
N PRO A 740 23.44 -14.85 -2.81
CA PRO A 740 23.71 -16.25 -3.18
C PRO A 740 25.21 -16.55 -3.35
N GLY A 741 25.96 -15.59 -3.88
CA GLY A 741 27.41 -15.69 -4.02
C GLY A 741 28.14 -15.77 -2.68
N PHE A 742 27.66 -15.07 -1.64
CA PHE A 742 28.26 -15.11 -0.31
C PHE A 742 27.99 -16.44 0.38
N ILE A 743 26.75 -16.96 0.30
CA ILE A 743 26.40 -18.30 0.81
C ILE A 743 27.29 -19.35 0.14
N LYS A 744 27.47 -19.29 -1.18
CA LYS A 744 28.36 -20.21 -1.90
C LYS A 744 29.78 -20.19 -1.33
N LYS A 745 30.38 -19.02 -1.13
CA LYS A 745 31.72 -18.90 -0.53
C LYS A 745 31.78 -19.55 0.87
N ARG A 746 30.73 -19.42 1.68
CA ARG A 746 30.66 -20.06 2.99
C ARG A 746 30.50 -21.58 2.91
N ILE A 747 29.75 -22.09 1.94
CA ILE A 747 29.65 -23.54 1.68
C ILE A 747 31.03 -24.11 1.33
N GLU A 748 31.79 -23.48 0.43
CA GLU A 748 33.15 -23.97 0.09
C GLU A 748 34.06 -23.98 1.33
N SER A 749 34.02 -22.93 2.16
CA SER A 749 34.77 -22.89 3.42
C SER A 749 34.32 -23.96 4.43
N LEU A 750 33.06 -24.39 4.43
CA LEU A 750 32.58 -25.50 5.25
C LEU A 750 32.99 -26.87 4.69
N ILE A 751 33.17 -26.99 3.37
CA ILE A 751 33.73 -28.19 2.74
C ILE A 751 35.21 -28.32 3.07
N GLU A 752 35.99 -27.23 2.98
CA GLU A 752 37.40 -27.19 3.35
C GLU A 752 37.66 -27.52 4.83
N ARG A 753 36.64 -27.32 5.69
CA ARG A 753 36.67 -27.63 7.12
C ARG A 753 35.97 -28.97 7.45
N ASP A 754 35.70 -29.80 6.45
CA ASP A 754 35.10 -31.14 6.58
C ASP A 754 33.71 -31.19 7.27
N TYR A 755 32.96 -30.08 7.28
CA TYR A 755 31.56 -30.09 7.75
C TYR A 755 30.60 -30.61 6.68
N LEU A 756 30.94 -30.41 5.41
CA LEU A 756 30.14 -30.78 4.25
C LEU A 756 31.01 -31.47 3.20
N SER A 757 30.42 -32.33 2.38
CA SER A 757 31.06 -32.90 1.19
C SER A 757 30.12 -32.82 -0.01
N ARG A 758 30.68 -32.89 -1.22
CA ARG A 758 29.90 -33.05 -2.44
C ARG A 758 29.64 -34.52 -2.70
N LEU A 759 28.45 -34.86 -3.17
CA LEU A 759 28.17 -36.21 -3.66
C LEU A 759 29.02 -36.52 -4.89
N SER A 760 29.54 -37.75 -4.94
CA SER A 760 30.38 -38.27 -6.03
C SER A 760 29.69 -38.19 -7.39
N ASP A 761 28.39 -38.49 -7.39
CA ASP A 761 27.57 -38.65 -8.60
C ASP A 761 26.91 -37.33 -9.03
N ASP A 762 26.71 -36.38 -8.11
CA ASP A 762 26.16 -35.05 -8.40
C ASP A 762 26.83 -33.95 -7.57
N ARG A 763 27.66 -33.13 -8.23
CA ARG A 763 28.35 -31.98 -7.61
C ARG A 763 27.43 -30.84 -7.17
N LYS A 764 26.14 -30.88 -7.55
CA LYS A 764 25.10 -29.94 -7.09
C LYS A 764 24.42 -30.40 -5.80
N MET A 765 24.77 -31.57 -5.28
CA MET A 765 24.24 -32.11 -4.04
C MET A 765 25.33 -32.12 -2.96
N TYR A 766 24.95 -31.71 -1.76
CA TYR A 766 25.83 -31.68 -0.59
C TYR A 766 25.39 -32.72 0.44
N ASN A 767 26.35 -33.34 1.10
CA ASN A 767 26.18 -34.22 2.25
C ASN A 767 26.78 -33.58 3.50
N TYR A 768 26.13 -33.78 4.64
CA TYR A 768 26.63 -33.40 5.95
C TYR A 768 27.56 -34.49 6.51
N VAL A 769 28.75 -34.11 6.99
CA VAL A 769 29.85 -35.07 7.29
C VAL A 769 30.24 -35.09 8.78
N ALA A 770 29.89 -34.05 9.55
CA ALA A 770 30.38 -33.83 10.92
C ALA A 770 29.50 -34.37 12.06
#